data_AF-A0A395HSF1-F1
#
_entry.id   AF-A0A395HSF1-F1
#
_cell.length_a   1.000
_cell.length_b   1.000
_cell.length_c   1.000
_cell.angle_alpha   90.00
_cell.angle_beta   90.00
_cell.angle_gamma   90.00
#
_symmetry.space_group_name_H-M   'P 1'
#
loop_
_entity.id
_entity.type
_entity.pdbx_description
1 polymer ?
#
loop_
_entity_poly.entity_id
_entity_poly.type
_entity_poly.pdbx_seq_one_letter_code
_entity_poly.pdbx_strand_id
1 'polypeptide(L)'
;MAPRFKDGDAVVAINGKWISWTHTAVAYTAFFSALIVGMSLHFRKIVQNEHYGYPDEWFPSVSATIGDRYPERSFFQVFIAITSGPRFALVFLWYLLTARPNSALPKLVAGVGLFRTFTCGGWTYVTSTDDHDWHDIFMISYLVATLPWTLGCLALSPNNRRAVKYRKIFASLFFGTLVPLIYFFIQHKVHKVPGAYTKYAFFEWSLILFDVGFDAVTAFDFEAFEIVVRDVKGVSRGQLKTTADSVLEKEKGKPVGNTFGEGFFWTEVLDAAAEVYNGFVFWTLCTALPVLVWYFPLWHMGISGYEAAIVSYLSPILLAIPALKSAVVKNPRLFHLLSLSGLLAYKIQDPANRLFLTSFSVVCSCMTWAATLYAERGNNARLESRVFAWGTGLIMSSIAKFACTTNNPVWPIMHAENGGWNKVGLLLAILAVLRSYRRPATSGGDYLPSSGKKGSWLPAGLGIGALVFAMHYLLSDSSTMIAWVWEGYPVRGPIAAPHGALTIFAMGAGLVFGLFYPAAAGSWTAFGMGSVGAAFLTCYSHWTGFYGALVLAFYLLAVAPVLISSAVRHSPAATFGLGFFVYMILVLFHVWVVAYAFVPGGYLVREHTDWIMITTMLCIGAGVFSAAVSNSHNSRSKIVSPNSKRQRSYFIYVLAALQLLSISIAYLRFPTNDYTPYHKEDKVATLGIWTVHFGLDNDMWASERRMRDVIQELELDVIGLLESDNQRIIMGNRDITQFLADDLGMYADFGPGPNKHTWGSALLSKFPIINSTHHLLPSPVGELAPAIHATLDMYGELVDVVVFHSGQEEDPEDRRLQSEYLSNLMGSSDRPMVLLSYLVTKPLEGNYNTYVSETSGMKDIDPTDWDRWCEYILYKKLKRTGYARVSRDSITDTEIQVGKFVIGEPEPENEMRIPEEMVPQGRQFPTLFRGQGVRGHRYHVFDEPRYWQ
;
A
#
# COMPACT_ATOMS: atom_id res chain seq x y z
N MET A 1 45.25 -44.42 -30.83
CA MET A 1 45.10 -42.95 -30.89
C MET A 1 44.09 -42.54 -29.83
N ALA A 2 44.56 -41.93 -28.73
CA ALA A 2 43.67 -41.42 -27.68
C ALA A 2 43.00 -40.12 -28.15
N PRO A 3 41.70 -39.91 -27.89
CA PRO A 3 41.04 -38.65 -28.20
C PRO A 3 41.59 -37.57 -27.25
N ARG A 4 42.20 -36.52 -27.81
CA ARG A 4 42.53 -35.30 -27.09
C ARG A 4 41.23 -34.62 -26.67
N PHE A 5 40.83 -34.78 -25.42
CA PHE A 5 39.84 -33.91 -24.80
C PHE A 5 40.44 -32.50 -24.73
N LYS A 6 39.82 -31.52 -25.39
CA LYS A 6 40.10 -30.10 -25.12
C LYS A 6 39.65 -29.82 -23.69
N ASP A 7 40.55 -29.31 -22.85
CA ASP A 7 40.20 -28.77 -21.53
C ASP A 7 39.20 -27.62 -21.73
N GLY A 8 37.92 -27.88 -21.45
CA GLY A 8 36.87 -26.85 -21.47
C GLY A 8 37.00 -25.90 -20.28
N ASP A 9 36.62 -24.63 -20.47
CA ASP A 9 36.70 -23.60 -19.43
C ASP A 9 35.78 -23.94 -18.24
N ALA A 10 36.26 -23.63 -17.02
CA ALA A 10 35.48 -23.72 -15.80
C ALA A 10 34.47 -22.57 -15.74
N VAL A 11 33.17 -22.89 -15.71
CA VAL A 11 32.08 -21.91 -15.71
C VAL A 11 31.79 -21.39 -14.30
N VAL A 12 31.89 -22.28 -13.30
CA VAL A 12 31.79 -21.93 -11.89
C VAL A 12 32.55 -22.97 -11.06
N ALA A 13 33.21 -22.51 -10.01
CA ALA A 13 33.85 -23.35 -9.02
C ALA A 13 33.29 -23.01 -7.63
N ILE A 14 32.72 -24.01 -6.95
CA ILE A 14 32.13 -23.85 -5.63
C ILE A 14 32.80 -24.85 -4.69
N ASN A 15 33.33 -24.36 -3.56
CA ASN A 15 33.86 -25.24 -2.53
C ASN A 15 32.74 -26.10 -1.92
N GLY A 16 32.98 -27.40 -1.77
CA GLY A 16 31.98 -28.36 -1.31
C GLY A 16 31.41 -28.05 0.09
N LYS A 17 32.14 -27.31 0.94
CA LYS A 17 31.66 -26.92 2.28
C LYS A 17 30.35 -26.14 2.26
N TRP A 18 30.10 -25.38 1.19
CA TRP A 18 28.87 -24.59 1.07
C TRP A 18 27.62 -25.47 1.00
N ILE A 19 27.71 -26.69 0.46
CA ILE A 19 26.57 -27.63 0.45
C ILE A 19 26.17 -28.01 1.88
N SER A 20 27.15 -28.30 2.74
CA SER A 20 26.90 -28.61 4.16
C SER A 20 26.37 -27.40 4.93
N TRP A 21 26.91 -26.20 4.68
CA TRP A 21 26.40 -24.98 5.31
C TRP A 21 24.98 -24.64 4.87
N THR A 22 24.67 -24.75 3.58
CA THR A 22 23.31 -24.53 3.05
C THR A 22 22.33 -25.55 3.62
N HIS A 23 22.67 -26.84 3.64
CA HIS A 23 21.86 -27.87 4.29
C HIS A 23 21.56 -27.50 5.75
N THR A 24 22.60 -27.20 6.52
CA THR A 24 22.48 -26.92 7.97
C THR A 24 21.66 -25.66 8.25
N ALA A 25 21.93 -24.57 7.52
CA ALA A 25 21.25 -23.30 7.71
C ALA A 25 19.76 -23.42 7.40
N VAL A 26 19.41 -23.99 6.24
CA VAL A 26 18.02 -24.11 5.81
C VAL A 26 17.26 -25.12 6.69
N ALA A 27 17.89 -26.25 7.07
CA ALA A 27 17.28 -27.22 7.98
C ALA A 27 16.94 -26.59 9.33
N TYR A 28 17.88 -25.86 9.96
CA TYR A 28 17.57 -25.15 11.21
C TYR A 28 16.53 -24.05 11.04
N THR A 29 16.56 -23.31 9.92
CA THR A 29 15.51 -22.33 9.62
C THR A 29 14.13 -22.99 9.55
N ALA A 30 14.00 -24.21 9.00
CA ALA A 30 12.73 -24.92 8.98
C ALA A 30 12.13 -25.11 10.38
N PHE A 31 12.93 -25.66 11.30
CA PHE A 31 12.49 -25.94 12.66
C PHE A 31 12.28 -24.67 13.50
N PHE A 32 13.22 -23.72 13.46
CA PHE A 32 13.10 -22.48 14.26
C PHE A 32 12.01 -21.55 13.75
N SER A 33 11.80 -21.46 12.43
CA SER A 33 10.71 -20.62 11.90
C SER A 33 9.35 -21.19 12.29
N ALA A 34 9.16 -22.51 12.19
CA ALA A 34 7.93 -23.17 12.63
C ALA A 34 7.69 -22.97 14.13
N LEU A 35 8.73 -23.08 14.97
CA LEU A 35 8.61 -22.82 16.42
C LEU A 35 8.23 -21.36 16.72
N ILE A 36 8.90 -20.38 16.09
CA ILE A 36 8.60 -18.96 16.32
C ILE A 36 7.16 -18.61 15.88
N VAL A 37 6.77 -19.08 14.69
CA VAL A 37 5.42 -18.86 14.17
C VAL A 37 4.38 -19.57 15.03
N GLY A 38 4.57 -20.84 15.38
CA GLY A 38 3.65 -21.59 16.23
C GLY A 38 3.51 -20.99 17.64
N MET A 39 4.63 -20.59 18.26
CA MET A 39 4.62 -19.95 19.59
C MET A 39 3.97 -18.56 19.56
N SER A 40 3.99 -17.85 18.43
CA SER A 40 3.36 -16.53 18.32
C SER A 40 1.86 -16.58 18.01
N LEU A 41 1.42 -17.57 17.22
CA LEU A 41 0.03 -17.65 16.72
C LEU A 41 -0.81 -18.67 17.47
N HIS A 42 -0.22 -19.82 17.83
CA HIS A 42 -0.94 -20.99 18.31
C HIS A 42 -0.42 -21.55 19.64
N PHE A 43 0.26 -20.75 20.46
CA PHE A 43 0.91 -21.17 21.72
C PHE A 43 0.11 -22.18 22.55
N ARG A 44 -1.11 -21.80 22.99
CA ARG A 44 -1.94 -22.67 23.85
C ARG A 44 -2.34 -23.99 23.20
N LYS A 45 -2.41 -24.02 21.86
CA LYS A 45 -2.85 -25.18 21.08
C LYS A 45 -1.69 -26.16 20.85
N ILE A 46 -0.48 -25.66 20.60
CA ILE A 46 0.69 -26.51 20.29
C ILE A 46 1.37 -27.08 21.54
N VAL A 47 1.16 -26.47 22.72
CA VAL A 47 1.67 -27.01 24.00
C VAL A 47 0.69 -27.98 24.67
N GLN A 48 -0.51 -28.17 24.11
CA GLN A 48 -1.52 -29.06 24.65
C GLN A 48 -1.24 -30.50 24.24
N ASN A 49 -1.28 -31.43 25.20
CA ASN A 49 -1.24 -32.87 24.95
C ASN A 49 -2.61 -33.52 25.27
N GLU A 50 -2.70 -34.85 25.19
CA GLU A 50 -3.94 -35.62 25.40
C GLU A 50 -4.56 -35.47 26.81
N HIS A 51 -3.81 -34.98 27.80
CA HIS A 51 -4.21 -34.97 29.21
C HIS A 51 -4.08 -33.58 29.87
N TYR A 52 -3.10 -32.78 29.45
CA TYR A 52 -2.73 -31.50 30.06
C TYR A 52 -2.47 -30.43 29.00
N GLY A 53 -2.64 -29.17 29.38
CA GLY A 53 -2.26 -28.00 28.59
C GLY A 53 -1.64 -26.94 29.49
N TYR A 54 -1.53 -25.71 28.99
CA TYR A 54 -1.04 -24.61 29.80
C TYR A 54 -1.92 -24.41 31.06
N PRO A 55 -1.35 -24.26 32.27
CA PRO A 55 0.05 -23.93 32.58
C PRO A 55 0.99 -25.11 32.84
N ASP A 56 0.48 -26.34 32.96
CA ASP A 56 1.30 -27.51 33.28
C ASP A 56 2.27 -27.86 32.14
N GLU A 57 1.81 -27.70 30.91
CA GLU A 57 2.61 -27.84 29.69
C GLU A 57 2.81 -26.47 29.02
N TRP A 58 4.07 -26.12 28.75
CA TRP A 58 4.45 -24.78 28.33
C TRP A 58 5.50 -24.75 27.22
N PHE A 59 5.98 -25.91 26.77
CA PHE A 59 6.84 -26.02 25.59
C PHE A 59 6.36 -27.14 24.64
N PRO A 60 6.22 -26.86 23.33
CA PRO A 60 5.60 -27.79 22.39
C PRO A 60 6.57 -28.86 21.89
N SER A 61 6.05 -30.06 21.59
CA SER A 61 6.82 -31.08 20.88
C SER A 61 7.10 -30.66 19.43
N VAL A 62 8.12 -31.27 18.83
CA VAL A 62 8.51 -31.07 17.43
C VAL A 62 7.33 -31.42 16.52
N SER A 63 6.68 -32.56 16.71
CA SER A 63 5.53 -32.99 15.91
C SER A 63 4.36 -32.00 15.96
N ALA A 64 4.00 -31.51 17.16
CA ALA A 64 2.92 -30.53 17.31
C ALA A 64 3.27 -29.18 16.63
N THR A 65 4.55 -28.80 16.66
CA THR A 65 5.03 -27.54 16.07
C THR A 65 5.01 -27.55 14.55
N ILE A 66 5.24 -28.71 13.92
CA ILE A 66 5.44 -28.79 12.46
C ILE A 66 4.30 -29.47 11.70
N GLY A 67 3.41 -30.18 12.39
CA GLY A 67 2.36 -30.99 11.78
C GLY A 67 0.95 -30.41 11.89
N ASP A 68 0.65 -29.68 12.98
CA ASP A 68 -0.76 -29.54 13.40
C ASP A 68 -1.53 -28.38 12.76
N ARG A 69 -0.83 -27.28 12.42
CA ARG A 69 -1.49 -25.99 12.21
C ARG A 69 -0.84 -25.18 11.08
N TYR A 70 -1.70 -24.47 10.33
CA TYR A 70 -1.28 -23.41 9.42
C TYR A 70 -1.20 -22.08 10.20
N PRO A 71 -0.16 -21.23 10.00
CA PRO A 71 0.86 -21.31 8.95
C PRO A 71 2.19 -21.99 9.32
N GLU A 72 2.46 -22.34 10.57
CA GLU A 72 3.74 -22.91 11.02
C GLU A 72 4.14 -24.20 10.29
N ARG A 73 3.17 -25.08 10.00
CA ARG A 73 3.37 -26.28 9.15
C ARG A 73 3.91 -25.91 7.77
N SER A 74 3.36 -24.87 7.13
CA SER A 74 3.79 -24.45 5.80
C SER A 74 5.20 -23.87 5.80
N PHE A 75 5.57 -23.12 6.84
CA PHE A 75 6.94 -22.65 7.03
C PHE A 75 7.93 -23.83 7.11
N PHE A 76 7.62 -24.83 7.94
CA PHE A 76 8.43 -26.04 8.04
C PHE A 76 8.58 -26.75 6.69
N GLN A 77 7.46 -27.06 6.03
CA GLN A 77 7.43 -27.82 4.78
C GLN A 77 8.17 -27.11 3.64
N VAL A 78 8.06 -25.78 3.53
CA VAL A 78 8.78 -25.00 2.50
C VAL A 78 10.28 -25.06 2.73
N PHE A 79 10.75 -24.85 3.96
CA PHE A 79 12.19 -24.89 4.23
C PHE A 79 12.78 -26.30 4.16
N ILE A 80 12.03 -27.35 4.54
CA ILE A 80 12.45 -28.73 4.30
C ILE A 80 12.50 -29.05 2.80
N ALA A 81 11.54 -28.55 1.99
CA ALA A 81 11.60 -28.68 0.54
C ALA A 81 12.90 -28.11 -0.02
N ILE A 82 13.30 -26.92 0.44
CA ILE A 82 14.55 -26.27 0.04
C ILE A 82 15.77 -27.07 0.54
N THR A 83 15.68 -27.68 1.74
CA THR A 83 16.75 -28.51 2.33
C THR A 83 17.02 -29.79 1.53
N SER A 84 16.02 -30.31 0.79
CA SER A 84 16.15 -31.55 0.02
C SER A 84 17.32 -31.54 -0.98
N GLY A 85 17.49 -30.46 -1.74
CA GLY A 85 18.57 -30.33 -2.73
C GLY A 85 19.96 -30.42 -2.10
N PRO A 86 20.31 -29.56 -1.13
CA PRO A 86 21.54 -29.65 -0.36
C PRO A 86 21.72 -31.01 0.34
N ARG A 87 20.64 -31.64 0.81
CA ARG A 87 20.70 -32.96 1.45
C ARG A 87 21.16 -34.05 0.49
N PHE A 88 20.53 -34.16 -0.68
CA PHE A 88 20.93 -35.14 -1.70
C PHE A 88 22.38 -34.89 -2.17
N ALA A 89 22.75 -33.62 -2.35
CA ALA A 89 24.13 -33.25 -2.70
C ALA A 89 25.14 -33.64 -1.60
N LEU A 90 24.79 -33.47 -0.32
CA LEU A 90 25.63 -33.88 0.80
C LEU A 90 25.87 -35.40 0.80
N VAL A 91 24.81 -36.21 0.65
CA VAL A 91 24.93 -37.67 0.57
C VAL A 91 25.80 -38.09 -0.62
N PHE A 92 25.61 -37.44 -1.78
CA PHE A 92 26.39 -37.72 -2.98
C PHE A 92 27.88 -37.38 -2.83
N LEU A 93 28.19 -36.19 -2.28
CA LEU A 93 29.58 -35.80 -2.01
C LEU A 93 30.25 -36.71 -0.98
N TRP A 94 29.49 -37.14 0.04
CA TRP A 94 29.99 -38.09 1.03
C TRP A 94 30.34 -39.44 0.40
N TYR A 95 29.51 -39.93 -0.53
CA TYR A 95 29.83 -41.12 -1.32
C TYR A 95 31.11 -40.93 -2.14
N LEU A 96 31.26 -39.82 -2.86
CA LEU A 96 32.46 -39.56 -3.67
C LEU A 96 33.74 -39.49 -2.83
N LEU A 97 33.69 -38.90 -1.64
CA LEU A 97 34.81 -38.84 -0.70
C LEU A 97 35.29 -40.21 -0.25
N THR A 98 34.33 -41.09 0.01
CA THR A 98 34.56 -42.37 0.68
C THR A 98 34.68 -43.53 -0.30
N ALA A 99 34.31 -43.34 -1.57
CA ALA A 99 34.42 -44.34 -2.62
C ALA A 99 35.86 -44.84 -2.77
N ARG A 100 36.03 -46.16 -2.74
CA ARG A 100 37.32 -46.86 -2.94
C ARG A 100 37.11 -48.05 -3.87
N PRO A 101 38.08 -48.40 -4.74
CA PRO A 101 38.05 -49.64 -5.49
C PRO A 101 37.90 -50.83 -4.53
N ASN A 102 37.00 -51.78 -4.83
CA ASN A 102 36.75 -53.00 -4.04
C ASN A 102 36.12 -52.84 -2.63
N SER A 103 35.49 -51.70 -2.31
CA SER A 103 34.72 -51.54 -1.06
C SER A 103 33.23 -51.32 -1.33
N ALA A 104 32.37 -52.13 -0.71
CA ALA A 104 30.91 -51.99 -0.77
C ALA A 104 30.34 -51.03 0.29
N LEU A 105 31.09 -50.77 1.37
CA LEU A 105 30.62 -49.97 2.51
C LEU A 105 30.22 -48.53 2.12
N PRO A 106 30.97 -47.78 1.30
CA PRO A 106 30.54 -46.46 0.82
C PRO A 106 29.22 -46.47 0.06
N LYS A 107 28.98 -47.51 -0.76
CA LYS A 107 27.73 -47.67 -1.51
C LYS A 107 26.54 -47.95 -0.59
N LEU A 108 26.75 -48.80 0.43
CA LEU A 108 25.75 -49.08 1.45
C LEU A 108 25.39 -47.81 2.24
N VAL A 109 26.39 -47.05 2.71
CA VAL A 109 26.17 -45.80 3.46
C VAL A 109 25.45 -44.76 2.61
N ALA A 110 25.80 -44.63 1.33
CA ALA A 110 25.08 -43.77 0.39
C ALA A 110 23.61 -44.19 0.25
N GLY A 111 23.33 -45.49 0.10
CA GLY A 111 21.97 -46.03 0.05
C GLY A 111 21.18 -45.74 1.32
N VAL A 112 21.79 -45.92 2.50
CA VAL A 112 21.17 -45.57 3.79
C VAL A 112 20.89 -44.07 3.89
N GLY A 113 21.81 -43.22 3.43
CA GLY A 113 21.61 -41.76 3.40
C GLY A 113 20.46 -41.31 2.48
N LEU A 114 20.33 -41.94 1.31
CA LEU A 114 19.18 -41.71 0.42
C LEU A 114 17.89 -42.17 1.07
N PHE A 115 17.87 -43.38 1.65
CA PHE A 115 16.69 -43.91 2.35
C PHE A 115 16.26 -42.97 3.50
N ARG A 116 17.20 -42.52 4.35
CA ARG A 116 16.91 -41.50 5.38
C ARG A 116 16.29 -40.25 4.78
N THR A 117 16.85 -39.74 3.68
CA THR A 117 16.35 -38.52 3.03
C THR A 117 14.90 -38.69 2.54
N PHE A 118 14.56 -39.83 1.94
CA PHE A 118 13.18 -40.12 1.52
C PHE A 118 12.24 -40.28 2.72
N THR A 119 12.63 -41.01 3.76
CA THR A 119 11.81 -41.17 4.97
C THR A 119 11.60 -39.84 5.71
N CYS A 120 12.55 -38.92 5.65
CA CYS A 120 12.40 -37.56 6.18
C CYS A 120 11.33 -36.76 5.42
N GLY A 121 11.36 -36.80 4.09
CA GLY A 121 10.29 -36.25 3.27
C GLY A 121 8.93 -36.89 3.58
N GLY A 122 8.92 -38.21 3.81
CA GLY A 122 7.72 -38.97 4.19
C GLY A 122 7.01 -38.40 5.41
N TRP A 123 7.68 -38.31 6.56
CA TRP A 123 7.06 -37.77 7.78
C TRP A 123 6.86 -36.23 7.75
N THR A 124 7.56 -35.50 6.87
CA THR A 124 7.36 -34.05 6.68
C THR A 124 6.06 -33.73 5.92
N TYR A 125 5.74 -34.50 4.89
CA TYR A 125 4.58 -34.23 4.02
C TYR A 125 3.35 -35.06 4.39
N VAL A 126 3.54 -36.26 4.94
CA VAL A 126 2.48 -37.02 5.61
C VAL A 126 2.56 -36.69 7.09
N THR A 127 1.83 -35.66 7.52
CA THR A 127 1.88 -35.21 8.92
C THR A 127 1.06 -36.11 9.82
N SER A 128 1.33 -36.06 11.13
CA SER A 128 0.58 -36.81 12.15
C SER A 128 -0.92 -36.50 12.17
N THR A 129 -1.33 -35.33 11.69
CA THR A 129 -2.74 -34.96 11.51
C THR A 129 -3.40 -35.58 10.29
N ASP A 130 -2.63 -35.85 9.25
CA ASP A 130 -3.15 -36.28 7.95
C ASP A 130 -3.26 -37.82 7.93
N ASP A 131 -2.22 -38.52 8.37
CA ASP A 131 -2.19 -39.98 8.54
C ASP A 131 -1.15 -40.37 9.59
N HIS A 132 -1.62 -40.69 10.80
CA HIS A 132 -0.77 -40.98 11.95
C HIS A 132 0.09 -42.24 11.75
N ASP A 133 -0.45 -43.28 11.11
CA ASP A 133 0.23 -44.56 10.95
C ASP A 133 1.39 -44.44 9.96
N TRP A 134 1.16 -43.82 8.79
CA TRP A 134 2.21 -43.59 7.82
C TRP A 134 3.27 -42.61 8.30
N HIS A 135 2.86 -41.55 9.01
CA HIS A 135 3.79 -40.60 9.65
C HIS A 135 4.78 -41.34 10.58
N ASP A 136 4.26 -42.19 11.46
CA ASP A 136 5.09 -42.94 12.42
C ASP A 136 6.00 -43.97 11.74
N ILE A 137 5.51 -44.67 10.71
CA ILE A 137 6.34 -45.58 9.91
C ILE A 137 7.54 -44.83 9.31
N PHE A 138 7.32 -43.66 8.73
CA PHE A 138 8.41 -42.86 8.15
C PHE A 138 9.36 -42.32 9.21
N MET A 139 8.85 -41.83 10.34
CA MET A 139 9.66 -41.32 11.44
C MET A 139 10.53 -42.42 12.08
N ILE A 140 9.94 -43.59 12.38
CA ILE A 140 10.67 -44.73 12.94
C ILE A 140 11.72 -45.23 11.93
N SER A 141 11.36 -45.34 10.65
CA SER A 141 12.29 -45.73 9.60
C SER A 141 13.49 -44.78 9.50
N TYR A 142 13.26 -43.46 9.65
CA TYR A 142 14.31 -42.45 9.70
C TYR A 142 15.25 -42.65 10.90
N LEU A 143 14.67 -42.82 12.09
CA LEU A 143 15.43 -43.01 13.34
C LEU A 143 16.25 -44.31 13.31
N VAL A 144 15.66 -45.42 12.86
CA VAL A 144 16.35 -46.71 12.71
C VAL A 144 17.50 -46.60 11.72
N ALA A 145 17.28 -45.96 10.57
CA ALA A 145 18.30 -45.75 9.56
C ALA A 145 19.41 -44.75 9.99
N THR A 146 19.19 -43.98 11.07
CA THR A 146 20.19 -43.06 11.63
C THR A 146 21.38 -43.81 12.20
N LEU A 147 21.18 -44.97 12.82
CA LEU A 147 22.27 -45.79 13.36
C LEU A 147 23.26 -46.27 12.29
N PRO A 148 22.86 -46.98 11.22
CA PRO A 148 23.78 -47.39 10.16
C PRO A 148 24.39 -46.19 9.40
N TRP A 149 23.67 -45.06 9.27
CA TRP A 149 24.25 -43.83 8.72
C TRP A 149 25.39 -43.29 9.60
N THR A 150 25.14 -43.11 10.89
CA THR A 150 26.12 -42.55 11.83
C THR A 150 27.35 -43.44 11.98
N LEU A 151 27.14 -44.75 12.16
CA LEU A 151 28.24 -45.71 12.25
C LEU A 151 29.03 -45.80 10.94
N GLY A 152 28.34 -45.80 9.80
CA GLY A 152 28.94 -45.80 8.48
C GLY A 152 29.79 -44.55 8.22
N CYS A 153 29.27 -43.37 8.56
CA CYS A 153 29.99 -42.10 8.46
C CYS A 153 31.20 -42.02 9.40
N LEU A 154 31.11 -42.59 10.61
CA LEU A 154 32.25 -42.68 11.53
C LEU A 154 33.33 -43.65 11.01
N ALA A 155 32.94 -44.81 10.48
CA ALA A 155 33.86 -45.82 9.96
C ALA A 155 34.58 -45.34 8.69
N LEU A 156 33.89 -44.59 7.83
CA LEU A 156 34.43 -44.05 6.58
C LEU A 156 35.06 -42.66 6.71
N SER A 157 35.05 -42.06 7.92
CA SER A 157 35.55 -40.71 8.13
C SER A 157 37.04 -40.59 7.71
N PRO A 158 37.41 -39.58 6.91
CA PRO A 158 38.80 -39.28 6.61
C PRO A 158 39.62 -38.98 7.88
N ASN A 159 40.94 -38.96 7.77
CA ASN A 159 41.86 -38.68 8.88
C ASN A 159 41.88 -37.18 9.28
N ASN A 160 40.69 -36.61 9.53
CA ASN A 160 40.49 -35.26 10.03
C ASN A 160 40.11 -35.33 11.52
N ARG A 161 41.08 -35.07 12.39
CA ARG A 161 40.90 -35.15 13.86
C ARG A 161 39.77 -34.27 14.37
N ARG A 162 39.53 -33.11 13.74
CA ARG A 162 38.47 -32.17 14.13
C ARG A 162 37.09 -32.72 13.77
N ALA A 163 36.92 -33.18 12.53
CA ALA A 163 35.65 -33.76 12.05
C ALA A 163 35.28 -35.02 12.86
N VAL A 164 36.22 -35.93 13.08
CA VAL A 164 35.97 -37.16 13.86
C VAL A 164 35.60 -36.83 15.31
N LYS A 165 36.25 -35.84 15.95
CA LYS A 165 35.91 -35.41 17.31
C LYS A 165 34.45 -34.94 17.39
N TYR A 166 34.03 -34.02 16.51
CA TYR A 166 32.67 -33.49 16.54
C TYR A 166 31.62 -34.54 16.16
N ARG A 167 31.89 -35.42 15.19
CA ARG A 167 30.99 -36.55 14.89
C ARG A 167 30.77 -37.46 16.09
N LYS A 168 31.84 -37.80 16.81
CA LYS A 168 31.74 -38.62 18.03
C LYS A 168 30.92 -37.91 19.11
N ILE A 169 31.10 -36.59 19.29
CA ILE A 169 30.31 -35.79 20.23
C ILE A 169 28.83 -35.81 19.84
N PHE A 170 28.49 -35.42 18.62
CA PHE A 170 27.09 -35.37 18.17
C PHE A 170 26.42 -36.75 18.16
N ALA A 171 27.14 -37.80 17.73
CA ALA A 171 26.62 -39.17 17.81
C ALA A 171 26.37 -39.60 19.27
N SER A 172 27.31 -39.32 20.17
CA SER A 172 27.16 -39.67 21.60
C SER A 172 26.02 -38.89 22.25
N LEU A 173 25.86 -37.61 21.90
CA LEU A 173 24.74 -36.78 22.37
C LEU A 173 23.41 -37.29 21.82
N PHE A 174 23.32 -37.57 20.52
CA PHE A 174 22.11 -38.09 19.90
C PHE A 174 21.65 -39.41 20.56
N PHE A 175 22.51 -40.43 20.60
CA PHE A 175 22.15 -41.71 21.21
C PHE A 175 22.02 -41.64 22.74
N GLY A 176 22.80 -40.79 23.39
CA GLY A 176 22.70 -40.55 24.83
C GLY A 176 21.39 -39.90 25.24
N THR A 177 20.87 -38.97 24.43
CA THR A 177 19.59 -38.27 24.64
C THR A 177 18.38 -39.18 24.44
N LEU A 178 18.50 -40.31 23.72
CA LEU A 178 17.40 -41.28 23.60
C LEU A 178 16.98 -41.87 24.96
N VAL A 179 17.92 -42.05 25.89
CA VAL A 179 17.63 -42.62 27.22
C VAL A 179 16.67 -41.72 28.03
N PRO A 180 16.97 -40.43 28.29
CA PRO A 180 16.04 -39.55 28.98
C PRO A 180 14.78 -39.28 28.14
N LEU A 181 14.86 -39.25 26.80
CA LEU A 181 13.68 -39.10 25.94
C LEU A 181 12.67 -40.23 26.19
N ILE A 182 13.10 -41.49 26.14
CA ILE A 182 12.24 -42.66 26.36
C ILE A 182 11.67 -42.63 27.78
N TYR A 183 12.49 -42.28 28.77
CA TYR A 183 12.01 -42.15 30.14
C TYR A 183 10.86 -41.14 30.25
N PHE A 184 11.04 -39.91 29.72
CA PHE A 184 10.00 -38.88 29.78
C PHE A 184 8.81 -39.16 28.85
N PHE A 185 9.01 -39.89 27.76
CA PHE A 185 7.91 -40.41 26.94
C PHE A 185 7.01 -41.35 27.74
N ILE A 186 7.58 -42.28 28.52
CA ILE A 186 6.83 -43.17 29.41
C ILE A 186 6.14 -42.37 30.52
N GLN A 187 6.82 -41.39 31.12
CA GLN A 187 6.21 -40.52 32.13
C GLN A 187 5.01 -39.74 31.59
N HIS A 188 5.09 -39.27 30.34
CA HIS A 188 4.01 -38.57 29.65
C HIS A 188 2.87 -39.50 29.24
N LYS A 189 3.15 -40.57 28.48
CA LYS A 189 2.12 -41.43 27.86
C LYS A 189 1.51 -42.47 28.81
N VAL A 190 2.33 -43.06 29.68
CA VAL A 190 1.90 -44.17 30.56
C VAL A 190 1.54 -43.65 31.94
N HIS A 191 2.44 -42.90 32.57
CA HIS A 191 2.24 -42.41 33.95
C HIS A 191 1.48 -41.08 34.04
N LYS A 192 1.25 -40.40 32.91
CA LYS A 192 0.44 -39.16 32.81
C LYS A 192 0.88 -38.10 33.82
N VAL A 193 2.19 -37.89 33.96
CA VAL A 193 2.74 -36.92 34.90
C VAL A 193 2.67 -35.51 34.31
N PRO A 194 2.10 -34.50 35.02
CA PRO A 194 2.09 -33.11 34.56
C PRO A 194 3.50 -32.56 34.30
N GLY A 195 3.70 -31.87 33.17
CA GLY A 195 4.98 -31.29 32.76
C GLY A 195 6.00 -32.30 32.21
N ALA A 196 5.66 -33.59 32.14
CA ALA A 196 6.53 -34.59 31.53
C ALA A 196 6.61 -34.45 30.00
N TYR A 197 5.54 -33.96 29.35
CA TYR A 197 5.53 -33.72 27.91
C TYR A 197 6.46 -32.57 27.51
N THR A 198 6.47 -31.47 28.26
CA THR A 198 7.42 -30.37 28.08
C THR A 198 8.86 -30.84 28.20
N LYS A 199 9.17 -31.67 29.20
CA LYS A 199 10.52 -32.25 29.37
C LYS A 199 10.89 -33.19 28.22
N TYR A 200 9.96 -34.04 27.80
CA TYR A 200 10.09 -34.88 26.61
C TYR A 200 10.40 -34.04 25.37
N ALA A 201 9.66 -32.95 25.15
CA ALA A 201 9.83 -32.06 24.01
C ALA A 201 11.25 -31.48 23.94
N PHE A 202 11.84 -31.03 25.06
CA PHE A 202 13.22 -30.54 25.06
C PHE A 202 14.23 -31.57 24.55
N PHE A 203 14.06 -32.85 24.91
CA PHE A 203 14.93 -33.91 24.42
C PHE A 203 14.68 -34.22 22.94
N GLU A 204 13.43 -34.15 22.49
CA GLU A 204 13.06 -34.32 21.08
C GLU A 204 13.69 -33.22 20.20
N TRP A 205 13.54 -31.96 20.60
CA TRP A 205 14.21 -30.83 19.96
C TRP A 205 15.74 -30.97 19.97
N SER A 206 16.31 -31.49 21.06
CA SER A 206 17.76 -31.75 21.16
C SER A 206 18.23 -32.80 20.15
N LEU A 207 17.45 -33.86 19.90
CA LEU A 207 17.78 -34.86 18.87
C LEU A 207 17.88 -34.24 17.49
N ILE A 208 16.97 -33.33 17.13
CA ILE A 208 17.00 -32.62 15.85
C ILE A 208 18.27 -31.78 15.72
N LEU A 209 18.63 -31.05 16.78
CA LEU A 209 19.86 -30.25 16.81
C LEU A 209 21.11 -31.12 16.63
N PHE A 210 21.15 -32.29 17.27
CA PHE A 210 22.31 -33.18 17.16
C PHE A 210 22.39 -33.90 15.83
N ASP A 211 21.26 -34.27 15.22
CA ASP A 211 21.21 -34.94 13.91
C ASP A 211 21.64 -34.01 12.79
N VAL A 212 21.05 -32.80 12.71
CA VAL A 212 21.47 -31.78 11.74
C VAL A 212 22.92 -31.35 12.01
N GLY A 213 23.30 -31.22 13.29
CA GLY A 213 24.67 -30.92 13.71
C GLY A 213 25.69 -31.99 13.29
N PHE A 214 25.31 -33.27 13.33
CA PHE A 214 26.18 -34.38 12.88
C PHE A 214 26.49 -34.26 11.38
N ASP A 215 25.48 -33.95 10.56
CA ASP A 215 25.65 -33.76 9.12
C ASP A 215 26.39 -32.45 8.80
N ALA A 216 26.24 -31.40 9.62
CA ALA A 216 27.01 -30.15 9.47
C ALA A 216 28.54 -30.37 9.54
N VAL A 217 28.99 -31.40 10.27
CA VAL A 217 30.42 -31.73 10.40
C VAL A 217 31.07 -32.07 9.05
N THR A 218 30.29 -32.52 8.04
CA THR A 218 30.83 -32.77 6.69
C THR A 218 31.40 -31.52 6.04
N ALA A 219 31.08 -30.31 6.52
CA ALA A 219 31.68 -29.06 6.05
C ALA A 219 33.22 -29.07 6.18
N PHE A 220 33.77 -29.69 7.25
CA PHE A 220 35.22 -29.81 7.44
C PHE A 220 35.87 -30.80 6.47
N ASP A 221 35.12 -31.79 6.00
CA ASP A 221 35.63 -32.77 5.04
C ASP A 221 35.48 -32.28 3.61
N PHE A 222 34.38 -31.59 3.31
CA PHE A 222 34.11 -31.02 1.99
C PHE A 222 34.91 -29.73 1.72
N GLU A 223 35.60 -29.18 2.71
CA GLU A 223 36.57 -28.10 2.48
C GLU A 223 37.68 -28.52 1.51
N ALA A 224 38.03 -29.82 1.49
CA ALA A 224 38.98 -30.40 0.56
C ALA A 224 38.41 -30.66 -0.86
N PHE A 225 37.12 -30.35 -1.09
CA PHE A 225 36.48 -30.53 -2.39
C PHE A 225 36.12 -29.21 -3.07
N GLU A 226 36.27 -29.22 -4.39
CA GLU A 226 35.80 -28.17 -5.28
C GLU A 226 34.91 -28.79 -6.35
N ILE A 227 33.68 -28.31 -6.46
CA ILE A 227 32.77 -28.66 -7.54
C ILE A 227 33.00 -27.68 -8.67
N VAL A 228 33.62 -28.16 -9.74
CA VAL A 228 33.87 -27.37 -10.95
C VAL A 228 32.91 -27.81 -12.03
N VAL A 229 32.03 -26.90 -12.46
CA VAL A 229 31.18 -27.11 -13.64
C VAL A 229 31.97 -26.67 -14.86
N ARG A 230 32.30 -27.62 -15.75
CA ARG A 230 33.06 -27.36 -16.98
C ARG A 230 32.16 -27.45 -18.20
N ASP A 231 32.36 -26.53 -19.12
CA ASP A 231 31.72 -26.59 -20.42
C ASP A 231 32.57 -27.34 -21.43
N VAL A 232 32.25 -28.62 -21.57
CA VAL A 232 33.03 -29.56 -22.39
C VAL A 232 32.78 -29.35 -23.90
N LYS A 233 31.73 -28.63 -24.29
CA LYS A 233 31.37 -28.40 -25.70
C LYS A 233 31.53 -26.94 -26.15
N GLY A 234 31.92 -26.03 -25.26
CA GLY A 234 32.04 -24.60 -25.57
C GLY A 234 30.70 -23.94 -25.90
N VAL A 235 29.59 -24.55 -25.47
CA VAL A 235 28.22 -24.05 -25.71
C VAL A 235 27.90 -22.91 -24.74
N SER A 236 28.42 -23.00 -23.53
CA SER A 236 28.42 -21.92 -22.57
C SER A 236 29.54 -20.93 -22.91
N ARG A 237 29.15 -19.72 -23.27
CA ARG A 237 29.89 -18.55 -22.83
C ARG A 237 29.30 -18.23 -21.46
N GLY A 238 30.13 -18.15 -20.43
CA GLY A 238 29.68 -18.09 -19.03
C GLY A 238 28.44 -17.21 -18.78
N GLN A 239 27.59 -17.70 -17.87
CA GLN A 239 26.33 -17.14 -17.37
C GLN A 239 25.15 -17.04 -18.36
N LEU A 240 24.25 -18.03 -18.22
CA LEU A 240 22.78 -18.05 -18.41
C LEU A 240 22.23 -17.73 -19.82
N LYS A 241 21.51 -18.72 -20.40
CA LYS A 241 20.42 -18.49 -21.36
C LYS A 241 19.09 -18.89 -20.73
N THR A 242 18.41 -17.91 -20.15
CA THR A 242 17.01 -17.92 -19.75
C THR A 242 16.13 -17.41 -20.89
N THR A 243 14.80 -17.50 -20.77
CA THR A 243 13.85 -16.86 -21.70
C THR A 243 14.09 -15.36 -21.82
N ALA A 244 14.57 -14.71 -20.74
CA ALA A 244 15.03 -13.32 -20.77
C ALA A 244 16.21 -13.11 -21.76
N ASP A 245 17.10 -14.09 -21.91
CA ASP A 245 18.23 -14.01 -22.83
C ASP A 245 17.80 -14.12 -24.30
N SER A 246 16.67 -14.77 -24.60
CA SER A 246 16.08 -14.77 -25.94
C SER A 246 15.49 -13.40 -26.34
N VAL A 247 14.96 -12.66 -25.35
CA VAL A 247 14.51 -11.27 -25.52
C VAL A 247 15.70 -10.32 -25.57
N LEU A 248 16.72 -10.51 -24.74
CA LEU A 248 17.98 -9.75 -24.76
C LEU A 248 18.80 -9.99 -26.04
N GLU A 249 18.78 -11.20 -26.63
CA GLU A 249 19.39 -11.46 -27.95
C GLU A 249 18.63 -10.76 -29.09
N LYS A 250 17.30 -10.66 -29.03
CA LYS A 250 16.50 -9.83 -29.96
C LYS A 250 16.72 -8.32 -29.77
N GLU A 251 17.02 -7.90 -28.55
CA GLU A 251 17.30 -6.50 -28.16
C GLU A 251 18.80 -6.15 -28.22
N LYS A 252 19.66 -7.08 -28.62
CA LYS A 252 21.12 -6.90 -28.64
C LYS A 252 21.50 -5.86 -29.69
N GLY A 253 22.12 -4.76 -29.25
CA GLY A 253 22.40 -3.59 -30.08
C GLY A 253 21.47 -2.39 -29.84
N LYS A 254 20.35 -2.58 -29.13
CA LYS A 254 19.51 -1.48 -28.62
C LYS A 254 19.98 -1.01 -27.23
N PRO A 255 19.65 0.23 -26.81
CA PRO A 255 20.08 0.77 -25.51
C PRO A 255 19.67 -0.09 -24.31
N VAL A 256 18.50 -0.74 -24.37
CA VAL A 256 17.93 -1.56 -23.30
C VAL A 256 18.72 -2.87 -23.13
N GLY A 257 18.92 -3.64 -24.20
CA GLY A 257 19.62 -4.93 -24.16
C GLY A 257 21.07 -4.85 -23.66
N ASN A 258 21.74 -3.70 -23.85
CA ASN A 258 23.11 -3.48 -23.39
C ASN A 258 23.24 -3.25 -21.87
N THR A 259 22.15 -3.16 -21.11
CA THR A 259 22.12 -2.80 -19.68
C THR A 259 22.15 -4.02 -18.74
N PHE A 260 21.73 -5.20 -19.21
CA PHE A 260 21.48 -6.39 -18.37
C PHE A 260 22.58 -7.47 -18.38
N GLY A 261 23.79 -7.16 -18.87
CA GLY A 261 24.83 -8.16 -19.16
C GLY A 261 25.95 -8.37 -18.12
N GLU A 262 25.88 -7.78 -16.93
CA GLU A 262 26.92 -7.89 -15.90
C GLU A 262 26.37 -8.51 -14.61
N GLY A 263 27.16 -9.35 -13.94
CA GLY A 263 26.73 -10.20 -12.81
C GLY A 263 25.94 -9.50 -11.69
N PHE A 264 25.03 -10.26 -11.06
CA PHE A 264 24.08 -9.80 -10.05
C PHE A 264 24.68 -9.76 -8.63
N PHE A 265 24.55 -8.62 -7.94
CA PHE A 265 25.04 -8.41 -6.57
C PHE A 265 23.94 -7.89 -5.65
N TRP A 266 23.59 -8.67 -4.62
CA TRP A 266 22.60 -8.29 -3.60
C TRP A 266 22.91 -6.96 -2.92
N THR A 267 24.18 -6.61 -2.74
CA THR A 267 24.58 -5.35 -2.11
C THR A 267 24.10 -4.14 -2.91
N GLU A 268 24.12 -4.20 -4.25
CA GLU A 268 23.74 -3.08 -5.13
C GLU A 268 22.22 -2.97 -5.27
N VAL A 269 21.50 -4.11 -5.25
CA VAL A 269 20.04 -4.11 -5.10
C VAL A 269 19.64 -3.39 -3.81
N LEU A 270 20.30 -3.70 -2.69
CA LEU A 270 20.03 -3.04 -1.40
C LEU A 270 20.42 -1.55 -1.40
N ASP A 271 21.45 -1.16 -2.15
CA ASP A 271 21.77 0.27 -2.35
C ASP A 271 20.64 0.96 -3.14
N ALA A 272 20.20 0.40 -4.26
CA ALA A 272 19.10 0.95 -5.07
C ALA A 272 17.78 1.02 -4.28
N ALA A 273 17.42 -0.05 -3.56
CA ALA A 273 16.22 -0.10 -2.73
C ALA A 273 16.23 0.96 -1.63
N ALA A 274 17.39 1.18 -0.98
CA ALA A 274 17.54 2.23 0.02
C ALA A 274 17.40 3.64 -0.58
N GLU A 275 17.88 3.87 -1.80
CA GLU A 275 17.68 5.15 -2.48
C GLU A 275 16.22 5.39 -2.86
N VAL A 276 15.55 4.36 -3.41
CA VAL A 276 14.11 4.40 -3.70
C VAL A 276 13.30 4.67 -2.44
N TYR A 277 13.67 4.04 -1.32
CA TYR A 277 12.99 4.25 -0.04
C TYR A 277 13.15 5.69 0.48
N ASN A 278 14.32 6.32 0.31
CA ASN A 278 14.48 7.74 0.62
C ASN A 278 13.56 8.63 -0.26
N GLY A 279 13.34 8.23 -1.52
CA GLY A 279 12.37 8.87 -2.40
C GLY A 279 10.93 8.69 -1.90
N PHE A 280 10.57 7.48 -1.46
CA PHE A 280 9.28 7.18 -0.82
C PHE A 280 9.04 8.07 0.41
N VAL A 281 10.05 8.25 1.27
CA VAL A 281 9.96 9.13 2.44
C VAL A 281 9.74 10.58 2.03
N PHE A 282 10.42 11.07 1.00
CA PHE A 282 10.17 12.43 0.47
C PHE A 282 8.72 12.62 0.06
N TRP A 283 8.18 11.70 -0.74
CA TRP A 283 6.79 11.81 -1.20
C TRP A 283 5.80 11.64 -0.05
N THR A 284 6.05 10.76 0.91
CA THR A 284 5.23 10.60 2.12
C THR A 284 5.13 11.90 2.91
N LEU A 285 6.27 12.57 3.15
CA LEU A 285 6.30 13.85 3.87
C LEU A 285 5.68 14.99 3.06
N CYS A 286 5.95 15.02 1.75
CA CYS A 286 5.44 16.03 0.85
C CYS A 286 3.90 15.95 0.74
N THR A 287 3.33 14.75 0.66
CA THR A 287 1.87 14.55 0.57
C THR A 287 1.16 14.65 1.91
N ALA A 288 1.87 14.47 3.04
CA ALA A 288 1.28 14.63 4.37
C ALA A 288 0.95 16.09 4.71
N LEU A 289 1.83 17.03 4.35
CA LEU A 289 1.71 18.42 4.81
C LEU A 289 0.36 19.08 4.48
N PRO A 290 -0.18 18.98 3.26
CA PRO A 290 -1.46 19.62 2.93
C PRO A 290 -2.63 19.06 3.74
N VAL A 291 -2.62 17.76 4.05
CA VAL A 291 -3.64 17.11 4.89
C VAL A 291 -3.64 17.68 6.29
N LEU A 292 -2.45 17.87 6.88
CA LEU A 292 -2.30 18.45 8.21
C LEU A 292 -2.66 19.94 8.22
N VAL A 293 -2.41 20.65 7.12
CA VAL A 293 -2.81 22.05 6.98
C VAL A 293 -4.32 22.16 6.87
N TRP A 294 -4.98 21.32 6.07
CA TRP A 294 -6.43 21.38 5.80
C TRP A 294 -7.31 21.22 7.04
N TYR A 295 -6.84 20.44 8.01
CA TYR A 295 -7.52 20.29 9.30
C TYR A 295 -7.87 21.64 9.96
N PHE A 296 -7.00 22.65 9.92
CA PHE A 296 -7.28 23.89 10.65
C PHE A 296 -8.38 24.74 10.01
N PRO A 297 -8.36 25.06 8.69
CA PRO A 297 -9.45 25.75 8.04
C PRO A 297 -10.79 25.05 8.17
N LEU A 298 -10.81 23.71 8.17
CA LEU A 298 -12.05 22.94 8.30
C LEU A 298 -12.71 23.16 9.67
N TRP A 299 -11.96 23.17 10.77
CA TRP A 299 -12.52 23.41 12.11
C TRP A 299 -12.72 24.89 12.45
N HIS A 300 -11.97 25.79 11.81
CA HIS A 300 -12.15 27.24 12.00
C HIS A 300 -13.14 27.88 11.02
N MET A 301 -13.64 27.11 10.04
CA MET A 301 -14.50 27.58 8.95
C MET A 301 -13.94 28.84 8.26
N GLY A 302 -12.63 28.84 8.00
CA GLY A 302 -11.91 29.98 7.43
C GLY A 302 -10.40 29.95 7.63
N ILE A 303 -9.70 31.01 7.21
CA ILE A 303 -8.23 31.11 7.33
C ILE A 303 -7.83 31.21 8.81
N SER A 304 -7.07 30.22 9.29
CA SER A 304 -6.66 30.06 10.69
C SER A 304 -5.27 30.62 11.01
N GLY A 305 -4.45 30.88 9.99
CA GLY A 305 -3.03 31.23 10.10
C GLY A 305 -2.08 30.02 9.97
N TYR A 306 -2.56 28.80 10.24
CA TYR A 306 -1.75 27.58 10.08
C TYR A 306 -1.46 27.26 8.61
N GLU A 307 -2.20 27.84 7.67
CA GLU A 307 -1.99 27.72 6.23
C GLU A 307 -0.59 28.23 5.82
N ALA A 308 0.01 29.14 6.61
CA ALA A 308 1.38 29.60 6.43
C ALA A 308 2.42 28.45 6.46
N ALA A 309 2.09 27.30 7.06
CA ALA A 309 2.94 26.11 7.06
C ALA A 309 3.26 25.61 5.64
N ILE A 310 2.41 25.90 4.64
CA ILE A 310 2.64 25.53 3.23
C ILE A 310 3.93 26.17 2.66
N VAL A 311 4.38 27.30 3.25
CA VAL A 311 5.65 27.97 2.90
C VAL A 311 6.86 27.06 3.14
N SER A 312 6.72 25.99 3.94
CA SER A 312 7.75 24.97 4.16
C SER A 312 8.30 24.37 2.85
N TYR A 313 7.46 24.26 1.82
CA TYR A 313 7.87 23.79 0.50
C TYR A 313 8.91 24.71 -0.15
N LEU A 314 8.88 26.01 0.12
CA LEU A 314 9.80 27.00 -0.46
C LEU A 314 11.23 26.90 0.10
N SER A 315 11.49 26.02 1.06
CA SER A 315 12.79 25.81 1.71
C SER A 315 14.02 25.70 0.80
N PRO A 316 13.97 25.21 -0.47
CA PRO A 316 15.14 25.26 -1.34
C PRO A 316 15.70 26.67 -1.59
N ILE A 317 14.90 27.74 -1.40
CA ILE A 317 15.38 29.13 -1.48
C ILE A 317 16.47 29.42 -0.44
N LEU A 318 16.43 28.74 0.71
CA LEU A 318 17.40 28.90 1.81
C LEU A 318 18.81 28.48 1.39
N LEU A 319 18.96 27.69 0.31
CA LEU A 319 20.26 27.38 -0.29
C LEU A 319 20.94 28.60 -0.94
N ALA A 320 20.29 29.77 -0.96
CA ALA A 320 20.92 31.05 -1.29
C ALA A 320 21.95 31.46 -0.23
N ILE A 321 21.76 31.02 1.03
CA ILE A 321 22.68 31.26 2.14
C ILE A 321 23.90 30.33 1.96
N PRO A 322 25.11 30.86 1.70
CA PRO A 322 26.27 30.03 1.36
C PRO A 322 26.66 29.04 2.45
N ALA A 323 26.57 29.45 3.72
CA ALA A 323 26.87 28.61 4.88
C ALA A 323 25.91 27.41 4.96
N LEU A 324 24.61 27.65 4.80
CA LEU A 324 23.59 26.61 4.83
C LEU A 324 23.70 25.67 3.62
N LYS A 325 23.88 26.22 2.42
CA LYS A 325 24.15 25.42 1.21
C LYS A 325 25.33 24.48 1.40
N SER A 326 26.44 24.99 1.94
CA SER A 326 27.64 24.19 2.22
C SER A 326 27.37 23.11 3.26
N ALA A 327 26.64 23.43 4.33
CA ALA A 327 26.28 22.49 5.38
C ALA A 327 25.43 21.32 4.86
N VAL A 328 24.39 21.60 4.07
CA VAL A 328 23.47 20.58 3.52
C VAL A 328 24.17 19.71 2.49
N VAL A 329 24.94 20.30 1.55
CA VAL A 329 25.67 19.55 0.52
C VAL A 329 26.74 18.63 1.13
N LYS A 330 27.43 19.07 2.19
CA LYS A 330 28.45 18.26 2.87
C LYS A 330 27.86 17.19 3.79
N ASN A 331 26.67 17.42 4.35
CA ASN A 331 26.07 16.55 5.36
C ASN A 331 24.65 16.07 4.99
N PRO A 332 24.40 15.54 3.78
CA PRO A 332 23.05 15.14 3.36
C PRO A 332 22.45 14.06 4.26
N ARG A 333 23.28 13.18 4.82
CA ARG A 333 22.87 12.15 5.79
C ARG A 333 22.20 12.76 7.03
N LEU A 334 22.76 13.85 7.57
CA LEU A 334 22.20 14.51 8.75
C LEU A 334 20.83 15.08 8.44
N PHE A 335 20.69 15.83 7.34
CA PHE A 335 19.42 16.45 7.00
C PHE A 335 18.35 15.44 6.58
N HIS A 336 18.71 14.31 5.97
CA HIS A 336 17.78 13.21 5.77
C HIS A 336 17.33 12.60 7.10
N LEU A 337 18.23 12.40 8.07
CA LEU A 337 17.84 11.93 9.41
C LEU A 337 16.93 12.94 10.13
N LEU A 338 17.20 14.25 10.00
CA LEU A 338 16.33 15.30 10.53
C LEU A 338 14.94 15.27 9.90
N SER A 339 14.84 15.02 8.59
CA SER A 339 13.54 14.86 7.92
C SER A 339 12.76 13.63 8.39
N LEU A 340 13.37 12.68 9.10
CA LEU A 340 12.61 11.56 9.66
C LEU A 340 11.74 11.97 10.86
N SER A 341 11.90 13.19 11.38
CA SER A 341 11.03 13.72 12.44
C SER A 341 9.56 13.78 12.03
N GLY A 342 9.25 13.98 10.75
CA GLY A 342 7.87 13.97 10.25
C GLY A 342 7.23 12.58 10.31
N LEU A 343 8.01 11.51 10.10
CA LEU A 343 7.51 10.14 10.27
C LEU A 343 7.32 9.76 11.75
N LEU A 344 7.99 10.49 12.67
CA LEU A 344 7.78 10.37 14.11
C LEU A 344 6.60 11.21 14.63
N ALA A 345 6.08 12.13 13.81
CA ALA A 345 5.05 13.07 14.25
C ALA A 345 3.72 12.38 14.64
N TYR A 346 3.47 11.14 14.21
CA TYR A 346 2.36 10.32 14.70
C TYR A 346 2.39 10.03 16.22
N LYS A 347 3.50 10.33 16.91
CA LYS A 347 3.57 10.27 18.38
C LYS A 347 3.09 11.54 19.06
N ILE A 348 2.89 12.62 18.31
CA ILE A 348 2.43 13.90 18.80
C ILE A 348 0.91 13.93 18.75
N GLN A 349 0.28 14.04 19.92
CA GLN A 349 -1.17 14.09 20.06
C GLN A 349 -1.74 15.42 19.59
N ASP A 350 -1.17 16.53 20.06
CA ASP A 350 -1.63 17.87 19.70
C ASP A 350 -1.49 18.14 18.17
N PRO A 351 -2.59 18.47 17.47
CA PRO A 351 -2.58 18.65 16.02
C PRO A 351 -1.63 19.76 15.54
N ALA A 352 -1.54 20.88 16.25
CA ALA A 352 -0.66 22.00 15.89
C ALA A 352 0.83 21.61 15.96
N ASN A 353 1.23 20.95 17.04
CA ASN A 353 2.60 20.45 17.18
C ASN A 353 2.93 19.37 16.13
N ARG A 354 1.96 18.52 15.77
CA ARG A 354 2.11 17.54 14.69
C ARG A 354 2.36 18.22 13.34
N LEU A 355 1.62 19.29 13.04
CA LEU A 355 1.83 20.14 11.86
C LEU A 355 3.21 20.79 11.86
N PHE A 356 3.65 21.42 12.97
CA PHE A 356 4.96 22.07 13.03
C PHE A 356 6.14 21.10 12.86
N LEU A 357 6.06 19.91 13.47
CA LEU A 357 7.10 18.90 13.32
C LEU A 357 7.17 18.35 11.88
N THR A 358 6.01 18.17 11.24
CA THR A 358 5.91 17.77 9.84
C THR A 358 6.41 18.86 8.90
N SER A 359 6.12 20.13 9.21
CA SER A 359 6.60 21.30 8.47
C SER A 359 8.14 21.40 8.50
N PHE A 360 8.75 21.26 9.68
CA PHE A 360 10.21 21.20 9.83
C PHE A 360 10.83 20.05 9.01
N SER A 361 10.16 18.90 9.01
CA SER A 361 10.57 17.74 8.23
C SER A 361 10.53 18.01 6.71
N VAL A 362 9.46 18.64 6.21
CA VAL A 362 9.34 19.06 4.80
C VAL A 362 10.43 20.06 4.42
N VAL A 363 10.71 21.04 5.28
CA VAL A 363 11.81 22.01 5.09
C VAL A 363 13.15 21.27 4.90
N CYS A 364 13.45 20.33 5.81
CA CYS A 364 14.68 19.52 5.71
C CYS A 364 14.70 18.69 4.43
N SER A 365 13.59 18.02 4.10
CA SER A 365 13.49 17.10 2.97
C SER A 365 13.64 17.81 1.61
N CYS A 366 12.86 18.86 1.35
CA CYS A 366 12.90 19.63 0.10
C CYS A 366 14.28 20.26 -0.13
N MET A 367 14.87 20.87 0.90
CA MET A 367 16.21 21.43 0.84
C MET A 367 17.28 20.36 0.55
N THR A 368 17.19 19.20 1.20
CA THR A 368 18.18 18.12 1.05
C THR A 368 18.12 17.47 -0.33
N TRP A 369 16.93 17.27 -0.88
CA TRP A 369 16.77 16.74 -2.25
C TRP A 369 17.28 17.72 -3.29
N ALA A 370 16.94 19.01 -3.19
CA ALA A 370 17.48 20.04 -4.08
C ALA A 370 19.02 20.12 -4.01
N ALA A 371 19.59 20.08 -2.79
CA ALA A 371 21.02 20.08 -2.57
C ALA A 371 21.70 18.81 -3.11
N THR A 372 21.11 17.63 -2.91
CA THR A 372 21.65 16.34 -3.36
C THR A 372 21.66 16.24 -4.88
N LEU A 373 20.56 16.61 -5.54
CA LEU A 373 20.48 16.65 -7.00
C LEU A 373 21.52 17.63 -7.58
N TYR A 374 21.67 18.79 -6.97
CA TYR A 374 22.67 19.77 -7.37
C TYR A 374 24.11 19.30 -7.11
N ALA A 375 24.37 18.62 -5.99
CA ALA A 375 25.70 18.10 -5.63
C ALA A 375 26.19 17.05 -6.63
N GLU A 376 25.29 16.20 -7.12
CA GLU A 376 25.61 15.11 -8.05
C GLU A 376 25.64 15.55 -9.54
N ARG A 377 25.45 16.85 -9.84
CA ARG A 377 25.44 17.39 -11.22
C ARG A 377 26.70 17.06 -12.05
N GLY A 378 27.83 16.85 -11.39
CA GLY A 378 29.10 16.50 -12.03
C GLY A 378 29.23 15.02 -12.39
N ASN A 379 28.36 14.16 -11.85
CA ASN A 379 28.37 12.72 -12.08
C ASN A 379 27.02 12.26 -12.63
N ASN A 380 26.92 12.16 -13.96
CA ASN A 380 25.67 11.80 -14.65
C ASN A 380 25.06 10.49 -14.14
N ALA A 381 25.87 9.46 -13.86
CA ALA A 381 25.34 8.17 -13.40
C ALA A 381 24.70 8.25 -12.00
N ARG A 382 25.32 9.02 -11.08
CA ARG A 382 24.76 9.24 -9.74
C ARG A 382 23.54 10.16 -9.79
N LEU A 383 23.59 11.23 -10.58
CA LEU A 383 22.44 12.11 -10.78
C LEU A 383 21.24 11.32 -11.33
N GLU A 384 21.45 10.54 -12.39
CA GLU A 384 20.42 9.65 -12.96
C GLU A 384 19.83 8.73 -11.89
N SER A 385 20.69 8.12 -11.06
CA SER A 385 20.25 7.24 -9.97
C SER A 385 19.39 7.98 -8.94
N ARG A 386 19.76 9.21 -8.55
CA ARG A 386 18.97 10.03 -7.62
C ARG A 386 17.61 10.40 -8.21
N VAL A 387 17.56 10.77 -9.49
CA VAL A 387 16.30 11.11 -10.16
C VAL A 387 15.40 9.88 -10.31
N PHE A 388 15.98 8.74 -10.69
CA PHE A 388 15.23 7.50 -10.82
C PHE A 388 14.74 6.99 -9.46
N ALA A 389 15.55 7.12 -8.41
CA ALA A 389 15.15 6.83 -7.03
C ALA A 389 14.00 7.71 -6.57
N TRP A 390 14.03 9.01 -6.88
CA TRP A 390 12.97 9.96 -6.55
C TRP A 390 11.65 9.65 -7.26
N GLY A 391 11.70 9.35 -8.56
CA GLY A 391 10.52 8.95 -9.36
C GLY A 391 9.97 7.58 -8.96
N THR A 392 10.84 6.59 -8.74
CA THR A 392 10.44 5.26 -8.24
C THR A 392 9.89 5.35 -6.81
N GLY A 393 10.37 6.29 -6.00
CA GLY A 393 9.81 6.60 -4.69
C GLY A 393 8.36 7.07 -4.74
N LEU A 394 7.98 7.86 -5.74
CA LEU A 394 6.57 8.23 -5.98
C LEU A 394 5.75 7.00 -6.33
N ILE A 395 6.25 6.16 -7.25
CA ILE A 395 5.61 4.90 -7.64
C ILE A 395 5.42 4.00 -6.42
N MET A 396 6.44 3.86 -5.57
CA MET A 396 6.36 3.11 -4.32
C MET A 396 5.33 3.72 -3.36
N SER A 397 5.23 5.06 -3.27
CA SER A 397 4.21 5.73 -2.45
C SER A 397 2.80 5.47 -2.96
N SER A 398 2.59 5.53 -4.28
CA SER A 398 1.31 5.22 -4.92
C SER A 398 0.94 3.74 -4.73
N ILE A 399 1.91 2.82 -4.84
CA ILE A 399 1.69 1.39 -4.55
C ILE A 399 1.36 1.16 -3.07
N ALA A 400 2.02 1.85 -2.14
CA ALA A 400 1.74 1.72 -0.71
C ALA A 400 0.30 2.16 -0.40
N LYS A 401 -0.14 3.27 -0.99
CA LYS A 401 -1.53 3.73 -0.91
C LYS A 401 -2.49 2.74 -1.58
N PHE A 402 -2.16 2.24 -2.77
CA PHE A 402 -2.97 1.24 -3.46
C PHE A 402 -3.14 -0.06 -2.64
N ALA A 403 -2.11 -0.49 -1.90
CA ALA A 403 -2.15 -1.62 -0.98
C ALA A 403 -2.99 -1.34 0.28
N CYS A 404 -2.94 -0.11 0.78
CA CYS A 404 -3.57 0.31 2.04
C CYS A 404 -4.83 1.16 1.80
N THR A 405 -5.65 0.79 0.81
CA THR A 405 -6.94 1.44 0.52
C THR A 405 -6.83 2.98 0.49
N THR A 406 -5.89 3.48 -0.30
CA THR A 406 -5.56 4.89 -0.56
C THR A 406 -4.88 5.68 0.57
N ASN A 407 -4.69 5.12 1.77
CA ASN A 407 -3.93 5.79 2.84
C ASN A 407 -2.43 5.47 2.74
N ASN A 408 -1.56 6.47 2.96
CA ASN A 408 -0.14 6.17 3.10
C ASN A 408 0.11 5.66 4.54
N PRO A 409 0.58 4.43 4.72
CA PRO A 409 0.62 3.81 6.05
C PRO A 409 1.66 4.45 6.99
N VAL A 410 2.50 5.37 6.52
CA VAL A 410 3.54 6.05 7.31
C VAL A 410 3.24 7.54 7.48
N TRP A 411 2.05 8.01 7.05
CA TRP A 411 1.64 9.38 7.31
C TRP A 411 1.51 9.68 8.81
N PRO A 412 1.71 10.94 9.21
CA PRO A 412 1.60 11.36 10.60
C PRO A 412 0.16 11.35 11.14
N ILE A 413 -0.87 11.25 10.29
CA ILE A 413 -2.28 11.02 10.68
C ILE A 413 -2.61 9.53 10.92
N MET A 414 -1.61 8.64 10.79
CA MET A 414 -1.78 7.20 10.98
C MET A 414 -1.11 6.73 12.27
N HIS A 415 -1.68 5.73 12.91
CA HIS A 415 -1.15 4.99 14.06
C HIS A 415 -1.62 3.53 14.00
N ALA A 416 -1.11 2.66 14.88
CA ALA A 416 -1.34 1.22 14.78
C ALA A 416 -2.83 0.82 14.76
N GLU A 417 -3.70 1.53 15.47
CA GLU A 417 -5.13 1.20 15.59
C GLU A 417 -5.92 1.63 14.34
N ASN A 418 -5.53 2.72 13.67
CA ASN A 418 -6.15 3.13 12.40
C ASN A 418 -5.47 2.54 11.15
N GLY A 419 -4.48 1.64 11.31
CA GLY A 419 -3.83 0.90 10.22
C GLY A 419 -2.43 1.40 9.83
N GLY A 420 -1.84 2.32 10.60
CA GLY A 420 -0.50 2.86 10.39
C GLY A 420 0.63 1.87 10.66
N TRP A 421 1.64 1.88 9.78
CA TRP A 421 2.88 1.10 9.87
C TRP A 421 4.09 1.99 10.24
N ASN A 422 3.85 3.09 10.95
CA ASN A 422 4.83 4.16 11.21
C ASN A 422 6.14 3.64 11.81
N LYS A 423 6.09 2.68 12.74
CA LYS A 423 7.29 2.09 13.37
C LYS A 423 8.19 1.39 12.36
N VAL A 424 7.60 0.53 11.52
CA VAL A 424 8.33 -0.21 10.48
C VAL A 424 8.83 0.76 9.42
N GLY A 425 7.96 1.68 9.01
CA GLY A 425 8.29 2.70 8.02
C GLY A 425 9.47 3.57 8.44
N LEU A 426 9.52 3.98 9.72
CA LEU A 426 10.64 4.72 10.30
C LEU A 426 11.93 3.90 10.40
N LEU A 427 11.84 2.64 10.85
CA LEU A 427 13.01 1.75 10.93
C LEU A 427 13.66 1.58 9.56
N LEU A 428 12.85 1.29 8.54
CA LEU A 428 13.32 1.18 7.16
C LEU A 428 13.89 2.52 6.65
N ALA A 429 13.30 3.66 7.03
CA ALA A 429 13.81 4.98 6.67
C ALA A 429 15.21 5.23 7.27
N ILE A 430 15.41 4.92 8.55
CA ILE A 430 16.72 5.04 9.21
C ILE A 430 17.75 4.17 8.48
N LEU A 431 17.42 2.89 8.24
CA LEU A 431 18.32 1.97 7.53
C LEU A 431 18.62 2.45 6.10
N ALA A 432 17.63 2.98 5.39
CA ALA A 432 17.77 3.52 4.05
C ALA A 432 18.70 4.75 4.01
N VAL A 433 18.55 5.70 4.93
CA VAL A 433 19.43 6.87 5.03
C VAL A 433 20.87 6.45 5.37
N LEU A 434 21.03 5.55 6.34
CA LEU A 434 22.34 5.00 6.72
C LEU A 434 23.01 4.23 5.58
N ARG A 435 22.23 3.62 4.68
CA ARG A 435 22.71 2.83 3.54
C ARG A 435 23.06 3.71 2.34
N SER A 436 22.17 4.61 1.93
CA SER A 436 22.31 5.45 0.73
C SER A 436 23.42 6.52 0.83
N TYR A 437 23.77 6.93 2.05
CA TYR A 437 24.75 8.00 2.29
C TYR A 437 26.01 7.52 3.02
N ARG A 438 26.40 6.25 2.83
CA ARG A 438 27.73 5.74 3.26
C ARG A 438 28.87 6.35 2.45
N ARG A 439 28.61 6.67 1.19
CA ARG A 439 29.59 7.27 0.28
C ARG A 439 29.48 8.80 0.38
N PRO A 440 30.61 9.52 0.43
CA PRO A 440 30.58 10.98 0.42
C PRO A 440 29.84 11.51 -0.83
N ALA A 441 29.04 12.56 -0.63
CA ALA A 441 28.43 13.31 -1.72
C ALA A 441 29.53 13.95 -2.57
N THR A 442 29.34 14.01 -3.89
CA THR A 442 30.26 14.79 -4.73
C THR A 442 30.02 16.27 -4.50
N SER A 443 31.05 17.11 -4.42
CA SER A 443 30.87 18.57 -4.30
C SER A 443 30.32 19.22 -5.59
N GLY A 444 30.18 18.42 -6.66
CA GLY A 444 29.81 18.86 -8.00
C GLY A 444 30.90 19.61 -8.75
N GLY A 445 32.04 19.95 -8.10
CA GLY A 445 33.25 20.55 -8.69
C GLY A 445 33.04 21.74 -9.64
N ASP A 446 34.09 22.07 -10.40
CA ASP A 446 34.03 22.96 -11.58
C ASP A 446 33.30 22.26 -12.73
N TYR A 447 32.02 21.96 -12.53
CA TYR A 447 31.18 21.40 -13.58
C TYR A 447 31.02 22.44 -14.70
N LEU A 448 31.73 22.22 -15.80
CA LEU A 448 31.58 22.94 -17.05
C LEU A 448 30.63 22.14 -17.96
N PRO A 449 29.48 22.72 -18.41
CA PRO A 449 28.57 22.03 -19.31
C PRO A 449 29.30 21.61 -20.59
N SER A 450 29.20 20.34 -20.98
CA SER A 450 29.98 19.81 -22.12
C SER A 450 29.65 20.45 -23.48
N SER A 451 28.56 21.23 -23.58
CA SER A 451 28.12 21.94 -24.79
C SER A 451 28.37 23.45 -24.77
N GLY A 452 28.79 24.03 -23.64
CA GLY A 452 28.91 25.49 -23.43
C GLY A 452 27.58 26.27 -23.39
N LYS A 453 26.50 25.78 -24.03
CA LYS A 453 25.15 26.38 -23.99
C LYS A 453 24.30 25.77 -22.87
N LYS A 454 23.78 26.63 -22.00
CA LYS A 454 22.79 26.30 -20.96
C LYS A 454 21.51 27.10 -21.23
N GLY A 455 20.36 26.48 -21.02
CA GLY A 455 19.06 27.16 -21.05
C GLY A 455 18.96 28.23 -19.96
N SER A 456 17.82 28.90 -19.87
CA SER A 456 17.58 29.85 -18.76
C SER A 456 17.13 29.11 -17.50
N TRP A 457 17.60 29.60 -16.34
CA TRP A 457 17.24 29.04 -15.03
C TRP A 457 15.77 29.27 -14.69
N LEU A 458 15.16 30.31 -15.26
CA LEU A 458 13.77 30.72 -15.00
C LEU A 458 12.77 29.69 -15.60
N PRO A 459 12.76 29.40 -16.93
CA PRO A 459 11.89 28.37 -17.49
C PRO A 459 12.19 26.96 -16.94
N ALA A 460 13.45 26.67 -16.57
CA ALA A 460 13.79 25.42 -15.89
C ALA A 460 13.11 25.33 -14.50
N GLY A 461 13.07 26.42 -13.74
CA GLY A 461 12.37 26.47 -12.45
C GLY A 461 10.86 26.32 -12.61
N LEU A 462 10.24 27.04 -13.56
CA LEU A 462 8.81 26.88 -13.89
C LEU A 462 8.46 25.41 -14.18
N GLY A 463 9.27 24.75 -15.01
CA GLY A 463 9.08 23.35 -15.37
C GLY A 463 9.19 22.38 -14.20
N ILE A 464 10.15 22.59 -13.28
CA ILE A 464 10.29 21.76 -12.08
C ILE A 464 9.08 21.94 -11.15
N GLY A 465 8.64 23.17 -10.93
CA GLY A 465 7.47 23.44 -10.08
C GLY A 465 6.21 22.77 -10.58
N ALA A 466 5.91 22.94 -11.86
CA ALA A 466 4.75 22.33 -12.50
C ALA A 466 4.86 20.79 -12.59
N LEU A 467 6.06 20.24 -12.79
CA LEU A 467 6.28 18.79 -12.77
C LEU A 467 5.98 18.18 -11.39
N VAL A 468 6.53 18.77 -10.32
CA VAL A 468 6.28 18.31 -8.94
C VAL A 468 4.81 18.47 -8.59
N PHE A 469 4.18 19.58 -8.99
CA PHE A 469 2.75 19.79 -8.84
C PHE A 469 1.93 18.71 -9.54
N ALA A 470 2.14 18.47 -10.83
CA ALA A 470 1.40 17.48 -11.60
C ALA A 470 1.56 16.07 -11.04
N MET A 471 2.77 15.71 -10.59
CA MET A 471 3.03 14.43 -9.94
C MET A 471 2.31 14.29 -8.60
N HIS A 472 2.30 15.35 -7.78
CA HIS A 472 1.55 15.34 -6.52
C HIS A 472 0.05 15.27 -6.80
N TYR A 473 -0.46 16.15 -7.66
CA TYR A 473 -1.87 16.28 -7.96
C TYR A 473 -2.47 15.00 -8.55
N LEU A 474 -1.83 14.43 -9.58
CA LEU A 474 -2.44 13.39 -10.40
C LEU A 474 -1.92 11.98 -10.13
N LEU A 475 -0.70 11.84 -9.57
CA LEU A 475 0.02 10.57 -9.53
C LEU A 475 0.40 10.09 -8.12
N SER A 476 0.09 10.88 -7.09
CA SER A 476 0.33 10.47 -5.70
C SER A 476 -0.67 9.44 -5.18
N ASP A 477 -1.73 9.15 -5.93
CA ASP A 477 -2.60 7.99 -5.78
C ASP A 477 -2.97 7.43 -7.16
N SER A 478 -3.20 6.13 -7.23
CA SER A 478 -3.52 5.47 -8.51
C SER A 478 -4.94 5.72 -9.00
N SER A 479 -5.84 6.16 -8.11
CA SER A 479 -7.27 6.34 -8.37
C SER A 479 -7.71 7.79 -8.58
N THR A 480 -6.85 8.79 -8.35
CA THR A 480 -7.20 10.21 -8.55
C THR A 480 -7.72 10.50 -9.96
N MET A 481 -6.99 10.12 -11.00
CA MET A 481 -7.46 10.35 -12.38
C MET A 481 -8.61 9.42 -12.80
N ILE A 482 -8.85 8.33 -12.06
CA ILE A 482 -10.04 7.49 -12.23
C ILE A 482 -11.28 8.23 -11.72
N ALA A 483 -11.18 8.90 -10.56
CA ALA A 483 -12.25 9.72 -10.00
C ALA A 483 -12.66 10.89 -10.92
N TRP A 484 -11.72 11.46 -11.69
CA TRP A 484 -12.03 12.53 -12.66
C TRP A 484 -12.97 12.10 -13.78
N VAL A 485 -12.90 10.83 -14.16
CA VAL A 485 -13.61 10.27 -15.32
C VAL A 485 -14.80 9.41 -14.90
N TRP A 486 -15.12 9.41 -13.60
CA TRP A 486 -16.26 8.74 -12.99
C TRP A 486 -17.54 9.56 -13.18
N GLU A 487 -18.64 8.88 -13.50
CA GLU A 487 -19.96 9.47 -13.76
C GLU A 487 -21.10 8.55 -13.23
N GLY A 488 -20.81 7.69 -12.25
CA GLY A 488 -21.82 6.81 -11.64
C GLY A 488 -22.14 5.52 -12.42
N TYR A 489 -23.36 5.02 -12.22
CA TYR A 489 -23.87 3.74 -12.73
C TYR A 489 -24.80 3.91 -13.94
N PRO A 490 -24.83 2.94 -14.88
CA PRO A 490 -23.98 1.75 -14.95
C PRO A 490 -22.51 2.11 -15.19
N VAL A 491 -21.59 1.35 -14.57
CA VAL A 491 -20.15 1.63 -14.66
C VAL A 491 -19.66 1.49 -16.10
N ARG A 492 -19.27 2.60 -16.71
CA ARG A 492 -18.78 2.68 -18.10
C ARG A 492 -17.28 2.93 -18.22
N GLY A 493 -16.60 3.17 -17.09
CA GLY A 493 -15.20 3.58 -17.04
C GLY A 493 -14.33 2.67 -16.18
N PRO A 494 -13.07 3.08 -15.94
CA PRO A 494 -12.21 2.39 -14.98
C PRO A 494 -12.75 2.51 -13.55
N ILE A 495 -12.37 1.54 -12.72
CA ILE A 495 -12.60 1.52 -11.26
C ILE A 495 -11.27 1.41 -10.52
N ALA A 496 -11.19 1.88 -9.28
CA ALA A 496 -9.93 2.02 -8.53
C ALA A 496 -9.09 0.72 -8.48
N ALA A 497 -9.72 -0.42 -8.21
CA ALA A 497 -9.13 -1.75 -8.34
C ALA A 497 -9.93 -2.58 -9.37
N PRO A 498 -9.29 -3.17 -10.41
CA PRO A 498 -7.84 -3.33 -10.58
C PRO A 498 -7.16 -2.19 -11.37
N HIS A 499 -7.91 -1.22 -11.93
CA HIS A 499 -7.37 -0.34 -12.97
C HIS A 499 -6.34 0.69 -12.47
N GLY A 500 -6.27 0.96 -11.16
CA GLY A 500 -5.18 1.75 -10.58
C GLY A 500 -3.78 1.17 -10.89
N ALA A 501 -3.66 -0.14 -11.09
CA ALA A 501 -2.40 -0.75 -11.53
C ALA A 501 -1.97 -0.31 -12.94
N LEU A 502 -2.92 0.07 -13.82
CA LEU A 502 -2.59 0.61 -15.15
C LEU A 502 -1.94 2.00 -15.04
N THR A 503 -2.42 2.84 -14.12
CA THR A 503 -1.78 4.14 -13.80
C THR A 503 -0.35 3.93 -13.31
N ILE A 504 -0.16 3.01 -12.35
CA ILE A 504 1.15 2.67 -11.79
C ILE A 504 2.10 2.09 -12.86
N PHE A 505 1.57 1.28 -13.77
CA PHE A 505 2.32 0.75 -14.90
C PHE A 505 2.75 1.87 -15.86
N ALA A 506 1.84 2.79 -16.23
CA ALA A 506 2.16 3.92 -17.08
C ALA A 506 3.25 4.82 -16.46
N MET A 507 3.20 5.07 -15.15
CA MET A 507 4.26 5.78 -14.41
C MET A 507 5.62 5.07 -14.55
N GLY A 508 5.66 3.75 -14.31
CA GLY A 508 6.89 2.96 -14.43
C GLY A 508 7.45 2.92 -15.85
N ALA A 509 6.58 2.69 -16.84
CA ALA A 509 6.94 2.69 -18.26
C ALA A 509 7.47 4.05 -18.71
N GLY A 510 6.83 5.14 -18.27
CA GLY A 510 7.28 6.51 -18.52
C GLY A 510 8.68 6.76 -17.95
N LEU A 511 8.91 6.41 -16.68
CA LEU A 511 10.20 6.62 -16.03
C LEU A 511 11.33 5.85 -16.72
N VAL A 512 11.08 4.61 -17.13
CA VAL A 512 12.02 3.79 -17.91
C VAL A 512 12.27 4.39 -19.29
N PHE A 513 11.23 4.86 -19.97
CA PHE A 513 11.37 5.52 -21.26
C PHE A 513 12.22 6.80 -21.18
N GLY A 514 11.99 7.62 -20.16
CA GLY A 514 12.78 8.83 -19.89
C GLY A 514 14.26 8.55 -19.63
N LEU A 515 14.58 7.40 -19.02
CA LEU A 515 15.96 6.96 -18.77
C LEU A 515 16.68 6.54 -20.07
N PHE A 516 16.02 5.77 -20.94
CA PHE A 516 16.64 5.22 -22.14
C PHE A 516 16.54 6.14 -23.37
N TYR A 517 15.50 6.95 -23.45
CA TYR A 517 15.20 7.82 -24.58
C TYR A 517 14.97 9.29 -24.15
N PRO A 518 15.92 9.90 -23.40
CA PRO A 518 15.74 11.26 -22.86
C PRO A 518 15.56 12.34 -23.94
N ALA A 519 16.15 12.16 -25.13
CA ALA A 519 15.97 13.09 -26.25
C ALA A 519 14.54 13.04 -26.81
N ALA A 520 13.93 11.85 -26.87
CA ALA A 520 12.55 11.70 -27.31
C ALA A 520 11.57 12.20 -26.24
N ALA A 521 11.80 11.82 -24.97
CA ALA A 521 10.99 12.26 -23.83
C ALA A 521 10.98 13.78 -23.65
N GLY A 522 12.10 14.45 -23.92
CA GLY A 522 12.25 15.91 -23.88
C GLY A 522 11.90 16.65 -25.17
N SER A 523 11.30 15.98 -26.16
CA SER A 523 10.95 16.60 -27.44
C SER A 523 9.64 17.36 -27.38
N TRP A 524 9.48 18.36 -28.27
CA TRP A 524 8.20 19.05 -28.46
C TRP A 524 7.06 18.11 -28.88
N THR A 525 7.37 17.01 -29.58
CA THR A 525 6.40 15.99 -29.95
C THR A 525 5.89 15.23 -28.72
N ALA A 526 6.78 14.80 -27.82
CA ALA A 526 6.37 14.16 -26.57
C ALA A 526 5.56 15.11 -25.68
N PHE A 527 5.98 16.37 -25.59
CA PHE A 527 5.21 17.42 -24.90
C PHE A 527 3.82 17.64 -25.51
N GLY A 528 3.72 17.66 -26.84
CA GLY A 528 2.45 17.77 -27.56
C GLY A 528 1.52 16.60 -27.25
N MET A 529 2.03 15.36 -27.27
CA MET A 529 1.24 14.18 -26.89
C MET A 529 0.80 14.21 -25.43
N GLY A 530 1.69 14.61 -24.51
CA GLY A 530 1.35 14.81 -23.10
C GLY A 530 0.24 15.87 -22.92
N SER A 531 0.31 16.97 -23.68
CA SER A 531 -0.72 18.03 -23.67
C SER A 531 -2.06 17.55 -24.23
N VAL A 532 -2.05 16.72 -25.26
CA VAL A 532 -3.28 16.06 -25.75
C VAL A 532 -3.83 15.11 -24.70
N GLY A 533 -2.98 14.33 -24.03
CA GLY A 533 -3.40 13.47 -22.91
C GLY A 533 -4.06 14.26 -21.78
N ALA A 534 -3.47 15.40 -21.41
CA ALA A 534 -4.05 16.33 -20.43
C ALA A 534 -5.40 16.87 -20.88
N ALA A 535 -5.55 17.31 -22.14
CA ALA A 535 -6.82 17.77 -22.67
C ALA A 535 -7.88 16.65 -22.67
N PHE A 536 -7.48 15.41 -22.99
CA PHE A 536 -8.40 14.27 -22.98
C PHE A 536 -8.91 13.97 -21.57
N LEU A 537 -8.01 13.95 -20.56
CA LEU A 537 -8.39 13.77 -19.16
C LEU A 537 -9.33 14.89 -18.67
N THR A 538 -9.08 16.13 -19.06
CA THR A 538 -9.89 17.27 -18.59
C THR A 538 -11.27 17.32 -19.26
N CYS A 539 -11.38 16.97 -20.55
CA CYS A 539 -12.57 17.22 -21.35
C CYS A 539 -13.46 15.98 -21.58
N TYR A 540 -12.98 14.77 -21.30
CA TYR A 540 -13.74 13.53 -21.54
C TYR A 540 -13.82 12.67 -20.29
N SER A 541 -14.92 11.94 -20.15
CA SER A 541 -15.16 10.98 -19.06
C SER A 541 -14.90 9.52 -19.51
N HIS A 542 -15.09 8.58 -18.59
CA HIS A 542 -14.93 7.14 -18.79
C HIS A 542 -13.55 6.73 -19.34
N TRP A 543 -13.50 5.65 -20.14
CA TRP A 543 -12.28 5.14 -20.75
C TRP A 543 -11.56 6.15 -21.64
N THR A 544 -12.28 7.00 -22.39
CA THR A 544 -11.67 7.99 -23.28
C THR A 544 -10.83 8.99 -22.49
N GLY A 545 -11.38 9.54 -21.40
CA GLY A 545 -10.62 10.40 -20.48
C GLY A 545 -9.45 9.65 -19.83
N PHE A 546 -9.68 8.39 -19.43
CA PHE A 546 -8.65 7.58 -18.79
C PHE A 546 -7.46 7.24 -19.72
N TYR A 547 -7.69 7.01 -21.02
CA TYR A 547 -6.58 6.87 -21.97
C TYR A 547 -5.72 8.13 -22.03
N GLY A 548 -6.34 9.31 -21.95
CA GLY A 548 -5.63 10.59 -21.79
C GLY A 548 -4.81 10.64 -20.50
N ALA A 549 -5.39 10.17 -19.39
CA ALA A 549 -4.73 10.04 -18.09
C ALA A 549 -3.46 9.17 -18.15
N LEU A 550 -3.54 8.01 -18.81
CA LEU A 550 -2.40 7.09 -18.95
C LEU A 550 -1.27 7.71 -19.80
N VAL A 551 -1.62 8.41 -20.88
CA VAL A 551 -0.64 9.14 -21.72
C VAL A 551 0.04 10.24 -20.90
N LEU A 552 -0.74 11.00 -20.12
CA LEU A 552 -0.20 12.05 -19.26
C LEU A 552 0.71 11.49 -18.17
N ALA A 553 0.31 10.43 -17.45
CA ALA A 553 1.13 9.77 -16.44
C ALA A 553 2.46 9.27 -17.01
N PHE A 554 2.41 8.63 -18.18
CA PHE A 554 3.61 8.20 -18.89
C PHE A 554 4.53 9.39 -19.20
N TYR A 555 3.97 10.48 -19.75
CA TYR A 555 4.74 11.65 -20.13
C TYR A 555 5.38 12.36 -18.93
N LEU A 556 4.64 12.55 -17.83
CA LEU A 556 5.15 13.22 -16.63
C LEU A 556 6.37 12.49 -16.03
N LEU A 557 6.33 11.16 -15.95
CA LEU A 557 7.48 10.39 -15.48
C LEU A 557 8.60 10.29 -16.52
N ALA A 558 8.28 10.29 -17.81
CA ALA A 558 9.27 10.27 -18.88
C ALA A 558 10.06 11.58 -18.99
N VAL A 559 9.42 12.73 -18.83
CA VAL A 559 10.06 14.04 -18.96
C VAL A 559 10.85 14.43 -17.70
N ALA A 560 10.56 13.82 -16.54
CA ALA A 560 11.18 14.16 -15.26
C ALA A 560 12.73 14.06 -15.24
N PRO A 561 13.36 12.97 -15.72
CA PRO A 561 14.81 12.91 -15.87
C PRO A 561 15.39 14.04 -16.70
N VAL A 562 14.68 14.48 -17.75
CA VAL A 562 15.11 15.54 -18.66
C VAL A 562 15.06 16.90 -17.98
N LEU A 563 13.94 17.23 -17.34
CA LEU A 563 13.74 18.52 -16.67
C LEU A 563 14.69 18.67 -15.48
N ILE A 564 14.84 17.64 -14.64
CA ILE A 564 15.72 17.68 -13.48
C ILE A 564 17.19 17.80 -13.92
N SER A 565 17.62 17.06 -14.94
CA SER A 565 18.97 17.17 -15.49
C SER A 565 19.28 18.53 -16.11
N SER A 566 18.26 19.23 -16.60
CA SER A 566 18.37 20.63 -17.03
C SER A 566 18.49 21.58 -15.84
N ALA A 567 17.62 21.41 -14.83
CA ALA A 567 17.53 22.28 -13.66
C ALA A 567 18.82 22.31 -12.81
N VAL A 568 19.47 21.15 -12.60
CA VAL A 568 20.69 21.06 -11.77
C VAL A 568 21.91 21.80 -12.36
N ARG A 569 21.85 22.23 -13.62
CA ARG A 569 22.90 23.05 -14.25
C ARG A 569 22.92 24.50 -13.76
N HIS A 570 21.87 24.92 -13.04
CA HIS A 570 21.68 26.26 -12.53
C HIS A 570 21.91 26.34 -11.02
N SER A 571 21.84 27.53 -10.45
CA SER A 571 21.89 27.70 -8.99
C SER A 571 20.71 26.97 -8.35
N PRO A 572 20.94 26.13 -7.31
CA PRO A 572 19.86 25.35 -6.73
C PRO A 572 18.83 26.26 -6.04
N ALA A 573 19.28 27.35 -5.43
CA ALA A 573 18.41 28.33 -4.80
C ALA A 573 17.51 29.05 -5.81
N ALA A 574 18.04 29.43 -6.97
CA ALA A 574 17.26 30.14 -7.98
C ALA A 574 16.26 29.20 -8.67
N THR A 575 16.72 28.04 -9.14
CA THR A 575 15.89 27.13 -9.93
C THR A 575 14.94 26.28 -9.10
N PHE A 576 15.42 25.60 -8.05
CA PHE A 576 14.53 24.84 -7.17
C PHE A 576 13.75 25.76 -6.23
N GLY A 577 14.30 26.90 -5.78
CA GLY A 577 13.52 27.89 -5.02
C GLY A 577 12.35 28.44 -5.83
N LEU A 578 12.57 28.86 -7.08
CA LEU A 578 11.47 29.24 -7.98
C LEU A 578 10.53 28.06 -8.27
N GLY A 579 11.06 26.87 -8.52
CA GLY A 579 10.23 25.70 -8.79
C GLY A 579 9.29 25.39 -7.63
N PHE A 580 9.78 25.37 -6.40
CA PHE A 580 8.94 25.14 -5.23
C PHE A 580 8.00 26.32 -4.92
N PHE A 581 8.37 27.55 -5.30
CA PHE A 581 7.44 28.69 -5.28
C PHE A 581 6.27 28.48 -6.25
N VAL A 582 6.56 28.11 -7.50
CA VAL A 582 5.53 27.83 -8.52
C VAL A 582 4.65 26.65 -8.10
N TYR A 583 5.26 25.58 -7.59
CA TYR A 583 4.55 24.44 -7.01
C TYR A 583 3.58 24.88 -5.91
N MET A 584 4.04 25.70 -4.95
CA MET A 584 3.19 26.24 -3.88
C MET A 584 2.02 27.06 -4.44
N ILE A 585 2.27 27.95 -5.41
CA ILE A 585 1.20 28.74 -6.07
C ILE A 585 0.21 27.82 -6.79
N LEU A 586 0.66 26.77 -7.48
CA LEU A 586 -0.25 25.82 -8.14
C LEU A 586 -1.05 25.00 -7.13
N VAL A 587 -0.47 24.64 -5.96
CA VAL A 587 -1.23 24.00 -4.87
C VAL A 587 -2.29 24.95 -4.33
N LEU A 588 -1.98 26.24 -4.13
CA LEU A 588 -2.97 27.24 -3.70
C LEU A 588 -4.05 27.46 -4.77
N PHE A 589 -3.68 27.56 -6.04
CA PHE A 589 -4.62 27.65 -7.16
C PHE A 589 -5.56 26.43 -7.19
N HIS A 590 -5.01 25.23 -6.95
CA HIS A 590 -5.82 24.00 -6.80
C HIS A 590 -6.83 24.05 -5.64
N VAL A 591 -6.55 24.80 -4.57
CA VAL A 591 -7.53 25.04 -3.49
C VAL A 591 -8.55 26.09 -3.92
N TRP A 592 -8.11 27.17 -4.56
CA TRP A 592 -8.98 28.29 -4.94
C TRP A 592 -10.11 27.90 -5.90
N VAL A 593 -9.91 26.92 -6.77
CA VAL A 593 -10.97 26.49 -7.73
C VAL A 593 -12.16 25.80 -7.07
N VAL A 594 -12.03 25.35 -5.81
CA VAL A 594 -13.11 24.69 -5.04
C VAL A 594 -13.48 25.46 -3.77
N ALA A 595 -12.50 25.95 -3.01
CA ALA A 595 -12.72 26.72 -1.78
C ALA A 595 -12.95 28.22 -2.06
N TYR A 596 -13.47 28.57 -3.24
CA TYR A 596 -13.55 29.96 -3.69
C TYR A 596 -14.45 30.84 -2.82
N ALA A 597 -15.42 30.25 -2.10
CA ALA A 597 -16.28 30.93 -1.14
C ALA A 597 -15.52 31.36 0.13
N PHE A 598 -14.49 30.61 0.54
CA PHE A 598 -13.75 30.85 1.80
C PHE A 598 -12.45 31.63 1.64
N VAL A 599 -11.92 31.71 0.41
CA VAL A 599 -10.60 32.28 0.17
C VAL A 599 -10.72 33.64 -0.50
N PRO A 600 -10.11 34.71 0.05
CA PRO A 600 -10.09 36.03 -0.57
C PRO A 600 -9.58 35.97 -2.02
N GLY A 601 -10.40 36.44 -2.97
CA GLY A 601 -10.09 36.42 -4.40
C GLY A 601 -10.32 35.08 -5.11
N GLY A 602 -10.80 34.04 -4.40
CA GLY A 602 -11.07 32.71 -4.97
C GLY A 602 -12.09 32.75 -6.12
N TYR A 603 -13.09 33.62 -6.03
CA TYR A 603 -14.11 33.82 -7.07
C TYR A 603 -13.52 34.13 -8.47
N LEU A 604 -12.30 34.67 -8.55
CA LEU A 604 -11.63 34.99 -9.82
C LEU A 604 -11.26 33.74 -10.63
N VAL A 605 -11.16 32.59 -9.98
CA VAL A 605 -10.75 31.32 -10.57
C VAL A 605 -11.72 30.19 -10.24
N ARG A 606 -12.94 30.53 -9.82
CA ARG A 606 -14.02 29.60 -9.50
C ARG A 606 -14.22 28.59 -10.64
N GLU A 607 -14.23 27.30 -10.30
CA GLU A 607 -14.54 26.20 -11.22
C GLU A 607 -13.56 26.02 -12.41
N HIS A 608 -12.36 26.60 -12.34
CA HIS A 608 -11.37 26.59 -13.44
C HIS A 608 -10.24 25.55 -13.28
N THR A 609 -10.59 24.27 -13.15
CA THR A 609 -9.59 23.17 -13.17
C THR A 609 -8.88 23.08 -14.52
N ASP A 610 -9.54 23.48 -15.59
CA ASP A 610 -8.96 23.61 -16.93
C ASP A 610 -7.79 24.61 -16.95
N TRP A 611 -7.91 25.76 -16.26
CA TRP A 611 -6.82 26.74 -16.17
C TRP A 611 -5.62 26.22 -15.39
N ILE A 612 -5.84 25.43 -14.33
CA ILE A 612 -4.76 24.76 -13.60
C ILE A 612 -4.01 23.82 -14.54
N MET A 613 -4.73 22.99 -15.31
CA MET A 613 -4.12 22.06 -16.26
C MET A 613 -3.33 22.79 -17.36
N ILE A 614 -3.91 23.84 -17.95
CA ILE A 614 -3.25 24.68 -18.97
C ILE A 614 -1.99 25.32 -18.39
N THR A 615 -2.07 25.95 -17.22
CA THR A 615 -0.94 26.61 -16.57
C THR A 615 0.18 25.60 -16.27
N THR A 616 -0.19 24.42 -15.76
CA THR A 616 0.75 23.33 -15.47
C THR A 616 1.48 22.88 -16.74
N MET A 617 0.74 22.62 -17.83
CA MET A 617 1.36 22.20 -19.09
C MET A 617 2.20 23.29 -19.74
N LEU A 618 1.79 24.56 -19.68
CA LEU A 618 2.61 25.69 -20.17
C LEU A 618 3.93 25.82 -19.39
N CYS A 619 3.89 25.69 -18.06
CA CYS A 619 5.09 25.70 -17.22
C CYS A 619 6.00 24.49 -17.51
N ILE A 620 5.44 23.30 -17.72
CA ILE A 620 6.22 22.13 -18.17
C ILE A 620 6.85 22.40 -19.54
N GLY A 621 6.11 22.99 -20.49
CA GLY A 621 6.60 23.39 -21.81
C GLY A 621 7.76 24.39 -21.75
N ALA A 622 7.70 25.36 -20.82
CA ALA A 622 8.81 26.25 -20.51
C ALA A 622 10.06 25.50 -20.01
N GLY A 623 9.87 24.47 -19.17
CA GLY A 623 10.93 23.55 -18.77
C GLY A 623 11.55 22.79 -19.94
N VAL A 624 10.70 22.23 -20.81
CA VAL A 624 11.11 21.51 -22.03
C VAL A 624 11.92 22.42 -22.96
N PHE A 625 11.49 23.67 -23.14
CA PHE A 625 12.24 24.67 -23.91
C PHE A 625 13.65 24.88 -23.34
N SER A 626 13.79 25.07 -22.02
CA SER A 626 15.11 25.23 -21.40
C SER A 626 15.99 23.97 -21.53
N ALA A 627 15.39 22.79 -21.40
CA ALA A 627 16.08 21.51 -21.58
C ALA A 627 16.53 21.31 -23.04
N ALA A 628 15.71 21.67 -24.02
CA ALA A 628 16.03 21.58 -25.45
C ALA A 628 17.23 22.46 -25.81
N VAL A 629 17.28 23.71 -25.31
CA VAL A 629 18.45 24.60 -25.48
C VAL A 629 19.70 23.97 -24.88
N SER A 630 19.57 23.42 -23.67
CA SER A 630 20.65 22.77 -22.93
C SER A 630 21.17 21.49 -23.59
N ASN A 631 20.37 20.82 -24.43
CA ASN A 631 20.67 19.52 -25.04
C ASN A 631 20.96 19.60 -26.56
N SER A 632 20.86 20.78 -27.17
CA SER A 632 20.93 21.04 -28.63
C SER A 632 22.20 20.59 -29.38
N HIS A 633 23.26 20.12 -28.70
CA HIS A 633 24.54 19.74 -29.34
C HIS A 633 25.12 18.37 -28.96
N ASN A 634 24.41 17.50 -28.23
CA ASN A 634 24.92 16.16 -27.92
C ASN A 634 24.59 15.13 -29.04
N SER A 635 25.28 15.20 -30.19
CA SER A 635 25.17 14.16 -31.23
C SER A 635 26.16 12.99 -31.06
N ARG A 636 27.06 13.04 -30.07
CA ARG A 636 27.92 11.88 -29.75
C ARG A 636 27.30 11.07 -28.62
N SER A 637 26.90 9.84 -28.96
CA SER A 637 26.67 8.74 -28.01
C SER A 637 27.84 8.70 -27.03
N LYS A 638 27.65 9.21 -25.81
CA LYS A 638 28.65 9.05 -24.75
C LYS A 638 28.65 7.57 -24.40
N ILE A 639 29.82 6.93 -24.49
CA ILE A 639 30.01 5.55 -24.07
C ILE A 639 29.63 5.46 -22.59
N VAL A 640 28.47 4.87 -22.32
CA VAL A 640 27.97 4.62 -20.96
C VAL A 640 28.93 3.61 -20.30
N SER A 641 29.50 3.95 -19.16
CA SER A 641 30.46 3.07 -18.49
C SER A 641 29.77 1.78 -18.02
N PRO A 642 30.49 0.64 -18.02
CA PRO A 642 30.02 -0.64 -17.45
C PRO A 642 29.28 -0.48 -16.11
N ASN A 643 29.90 0.21 -15.15
CA ASN A 643 29.34 0.45 -13.82
C ASN A 643 28.02 1.24 -13.85
N SER A 644 27.88 2.22 -14.74
CA SER A 644 26.63 2.98 -14.87
C SER A 644 25.50 2.17 -15.52
N LYS A 645 25.82 1.27 -16.46
CA LYS A 645 24.85 0.29 -16.99
C LYS A 645 24.36 -0.64 -15.89
N ARG A 646 25.29 -1.16 -15.10
CA ARG A 646 25.01 -2.04 -13.97
C ARG A 646 24.15 -1.36 -12.91
N GLN A 647 24.40 -0.09 -12.59
CA GLN A 647 23.57 0.64 -11.64
C GLN A 647 22.12 0.83 -12.14
N ARG A 648 21.94 1.13 -13.44
CA ARG A 648 20.61 1.24 -14.06
C ARG A 648 19.81 -0.05 -13.98
N SER A 649 20.43 -1.22 -14.18
CA SER A 649 19.71 -2.49 -14.13
C SER A 649 19.09 -2.77 -12.75
N TYR A 650 19.77 -2.43 -11.65
CA TYR A 650 19.23 -2.63 -10.30
C TYR A 650 18.00 -1.79 -10.00
N PHE A 651 17.97 -0.53 -10.44
CA PHE A 651 16.78 0.30 -10.30
C PHE A 651 15.61 -0.24 -11.12
N ILE A 652 15.88 -0.79 -12.31
CA ILE A 652 14.86 -1.46 -13.12
C ILE A 652 14.37 -2.74 -12.44
N TYR A 653 15.25 -3.51 -11.77
CA TYR A 653 14.83 -4.68 -11.00
C TYR A 653 13.93 -4.30 -9.81
N VAL A 654 14.26 -3.24 -9.08
CA VAL A 654 13.41 -2.72 -8.00
C VAL A 654 12.06 -2.27 -8.57
N LEU A 655 12.05 -1.51 -9.67
CA LEU A 655 10.82 -1.08 -10.32
C LEU A 655 10.00 -2.27 -10.84
N ALA A 656 10.63 -3.29 -11.44
CA ALA A 656 9.93 -4.49 -11.90
C ALA A 656 9.29 -5.25 -10.73
N ALA A 657 9.99 -5.39 -9.60
CA ALA A 657 9.42 -5.97 -8.38
C ALA A 657 8.22 -5.16 -7.87
N LEU A 658 8.30 -3.82 -7.91
CA LEU A 658 7.18 -2.94 -7.55
C LEU A 658 5.99 -3.08 -8.52
N GLN A 659 6.23 -3.25 -9.82
CA GLN A 659 5.17 -3.50 -10.81
C GLN A 659 4.52 -4.88 -10.61
N LEU A 660 5.28 -5.91 -10.24
CA LEU A 660 4.71 -7.21 -9.89
C LEU A 660 3.88 -7.13 -8.60
N LEU A 661 4.33 -6.32 -7.63
CA LEU A 661 3.58 -6.06 -6.41
C LEU A 661 2.27 -5.33 -6.71
N SER A 662 2.26 -4.32 -7.60
CA SER A 662 1.03 -3.61 -7.98
C SER A 662 0.01 -4.53 -8.67
N ILE A 663 0.46 -5.42 -9.57
CA ILE A 663 -0.40 -6.43 -10.21
C ILE A 663 -0.96 -7.39 -9.17
N SER A 664 -0.13 -7.83 -8.21
CA SER A 664 -0.56 -8.72 -7.13
C SER A 664 -1.61 -8.06 -6.24
N ILE A 665 -1.42 -6.79 -5.87
CA ILE A 665 -2.39 -6.00 -5.09
C ILE A 665 -3.69 -5.83 -5.88
N ALA A 666 -3.62 -5.53 -7.17
CA ALA A 666 -4.81 -5.38 -8.01
C ALA A 666 -5.64 -6.67 -8.10
N TYR A 667 -4.98 -7.83 -8.12
CA TYR A 667 -5.64 -9.13 -8.07
C TYR A 667 -6.30 -9.38 -6.70
N LEU A 668 -5.58 -9.08 -5.61
CA LEU A 668 -6.08 -9.28 -4.24
C LEU A 668 -7.22 -8.31 -3.86
N ARG A 669 -7.20 -7.08 -4.40
CA ARG A 669 -8.25 -6.07 -4.22
C ARG A 669 -9.34 -6.13 -5.29
N PHE A 670 -9.35 -7.16 -6.14
CA PHE A 670 -10.42 -7.29 -7.11
C PHE A 670 -11.75 -7.49 -6.35
N PRO A 671 -12.82 -6.70 -6.65
CA PRO A 671 -14.04 -6.72 -5.85
C PRO A 671 -14.65 -8.13 -5.80
N THR A 672 -14.75 -8.70 -4.59
CA THR A 672 -15.42 -9.98 -4.30
C THR A 672 -16.42 -9.84 -3.15
N ASN A 673 -16.92 -8.62 -2.98
CA ASN A 673 -17.67 -8.15 -1.83
C ASN A 673 -18.96 -8.95 -1.61
N ASP A 674 -19.26 -9.22 -0.34
CA ASP A 674 -20.56 -9.76 0.09
C ASP A 674 -21.56 -8.61 0.25
N TYR A 675 -22.40 -8.43 -0.75
CA TYR A 675 -23.41 -7.38 -0.81
C TYR A 675 -24.70 -7.74 -0.04
N THR A 676 -24.67 -8.71 0.87
CA THR A 676 -25.89 -9.18 1.56
C THR A 676 -26.41 -8.14 2.57
N PRO A 677 -27.68 -7.66 2.44
CA PRO A 677 -28.35 -6.80 3.42
C PRO A 677 -28.58 -7.49 4.78
N TYR A 678 -28.66 -6.72 5.86
CA TYR A 678 -28.72 -7.27 7.23
C TYR A 678 -30.04 -7.99 7.55
N HIS A 679 -31.18 -7.42 7.12
CA HIS A 679 -32.53 -7.85 7.51
C HIS A 679 -33.37 -8.33 6.32
N LYS A 680 -32.78 -9.21 5.50
CA LYS A 680 -33.37 -9.70 4.24
C LYS A 680 -34.72 -10.41 4.43
N GLU A 681 -34.87 -11.21 5.48
CA GLU A 681 -36.08 -12.02 5.73
C GLU A 681 -37.31 -11.13 6.02
N ASP A 682 -37.09 -10.01 6.69
CA ASP A 682 -38.14 -9.03 7.02
C ASP A 682 -38.32 -7.96 5.94
N LYS A 683 -37.54 -8.02 4.84
CA LYS A 683 -37.46 -7.02 3.77
C LYS A 683 -37.25 -5.59 4.30
N VAL A 684 -36.46 -5.45 5.36
CA VAL A 684 -36.13 -4.15 5.95
C VAL A 684 -34.88 -3.60 5.27
N ALA A 685 -34.90 -2.32 4.94
CA ALA A 685 -33.74 -1.56 4.52
C ALA A 685 -33.44 -0.48 5.57
N THR A 686 -32.22 -0.50 6.10
CA THR A 686 -31.72 0.50 7.06
C THR A 686 -30.87 1.52 6.31
N LEU A 687 -31.33 2.78 6.25
CA LEU A 687 -30.69 3.85 5.50
C LEU A 687 -30.16 4.91 6.47
N GLY A 688 -28.94 5.40 6.25
CA GLY A 688 -28.33 6.45 7.06
C GLY A 688 -27.72 7.59 6.25
N ILE A 689 -27.49 8.73 6.91
CA ILE A 689 -26.76 9.87 6.37
C ILE A 689 -25.68 10.27 7.40
N TRP A 690 -24.51 10.68 6.90
CA TRP A 690 -23.45 11.20 7.76
C TRP A 690 -22.53 12.19 7.03
N THR A 691 -22.29 13.37 7.62
CA THR A 691 -21.19 14.27 7.19
C THR A 691 -19.88 13.91 7.91
N VAL A 692 -18.81 13.64 7.15
CA VAL A 692 -17.66 12.88 7.68
C VAL A 692 -16.33 13.62 7.69
N HIS A 693 -16.33 14.95 7.50
CA HIS A 693 -15.13 15.80 7.63
C HIS A 693 -13.90 15.25 6.90
N PHE A 694 -14.10 14.76 5.67
CA PHE A 694 -13.04 14.20 4.83
C PHE A 694 -12.24 13.04 5.48
N GLY A 695 -12.84 12.34 6.45
CA GLY A 695 -12.25 11.21 7.16
C GLY A 695 -11.14 11.59 8.14
N LEU A 696 -11.20 12.79 8.73
CA LEU A 696 -10.34 13.22 9.83
C LEU A 696 -11.17 13.42 11.09
N ASP A 697 -10.71 12.86 12.22
CA ASP A 697 -11.35 13.06 13.52
C ASP A 697 -10.88 14.36 14.21
N ASN A 698 -11.51 14.68 15.35
CA ASN A 698 -11.21 15.88 16.15
C ASN A 698 -9.77 15.96 16.69
N ASP A 699 -8.96 14.92 16.55
CA ASP A 699 -7.55 14.87 16.93
C ASP A 699 -6.62 14.72 15.70
N MET A 700 -7.16 15.01 14.50
CA MET A 700 -6.47 14.96 13.21
C MET A 700 -5.98 13.55 12.85
N TRP A 701 -6.67 12.50 13.29
CA TRP A 701 -6.39 11.12 12.87
C TRP A 701 -7.29 10.69 11.73
N ALA A 702 -6.78 9.80 10.89
CA ALA A 702 -7.62 9.11 9.90
C ALA A 702 -8.68 8.26 10.62
N SER A 703 -9.96 8.46 10.29
CA SER A 703 -11.10 7.98 11.06
C SER A 703 -11.92 6.86 10.40
N GLU A 704 -11.53 6.41 9.21
CA GLU A 704 -12.34 5.54 8.35
C GLU A 704 -12.65 4.18 9.00
N ARG A 705 -11.71 3.64 9.80
CA ARG A 705 -11.94 2.39 10.56
C ARG A 705 -12.98 2.54 11.64
N ARG A 706 -12.99 3.67 12.34
CA ARG A 706 -14.01 3.96 13.38
C ARG A 706 -15.36 4.16 12.72
N MET A 707 -15.40 4.85 11.58
CA MET A 707 -16.62 4.99 10.77
C MET A 707 -17.16 3.62 10.35
N ARG A 708 -16.30 2.74 9.82
CA ARG A 708 -16.63 1.36 9.44
C ARG A 708 -17.31 0.63 10.58
N ASP A 709 -16.72 0.65 11.77
CA ASP A 709 -17.23 -0.09 12.92
C ASP A 709 -18.67 0.36 13.28
N VAL A 710 -18.95 1.66 13.22
CA VAL A 710 -20.27 2.23 13.54
C VAL A 710 -21.30 1.92 12.46
N ILE A 711 -20.93 2.05 11.18
CA ILE A 711 -21.80 1.71 10.05
C ILE A 711 -22.20 0.23 10.11
N GLN A 712 -21.24 -0.64 10.44
CA GLN A 712 -21.49 -2.08 10.60
C GLN A 712 -22.42 -2.37 11.78
N GLU A 713 -22.16 -1.77 12.94
CA GLU A 713 -22.95 -2.02 14.15
C GLU A 713 -24.34 -1.40 14.12
N LEU A 714 -24.55 -0.33 13.35
CA LEU A 714 -25.86 0.22 13.06
C LEU A 714 -26.64 -0.60 12.03
N GLU A 715 -26.02 -1.62 11.45
CA GLU A 715 -26.60 -2.50 10.43
C GLU A 715 -27.12 -1.71 9.21
N LEU A 716 -26.35 -0.70 8.78
CA LEU A 716 -26.73 0.14 7.64
C LEU A 716 -26.61 -0.62 6.33
N ASP A 717 -27.72 -0.70 5.59
CA ASP A 717 -27.76 -1.28 4.25
C ASP A 717 -27.41 -0.25 3.18
N VAL A 718 -27.74 1.02 3.42
CA VAL A 718 -27.40 2.14 2.53
C VAL A 718 -26.96 3.32 3.38
N ILE A 719 -25.90 4.01 2.98
CA ILE A 719 -25.47 5.24 3.65
C ILE A 719 -25.06 6.30 2.62
N GLY A 720 -25.57 7.51 2.83
CA GLY A 720 -25.05 8.72 2.21
C GLY A 720 -23.92 9.29 3.05
N LEU A 721 -22.78 9.60 2.43
CA LEU A 721 -21.64 10.25 3.07
C LEU A 721 -21.41 11.61 2.43
N LEU A 722 -21.30 12.66 3.23
CA LEU A 722 -21.07 14.02 2.77
C LEU A 722 -19.70 14.52 3.22
N GLU A 723 -19.16 15.52 2.51
CA GLU A 723 -17.75 15.94 2.63
C GLU A 723 -16.79 14.76 2.36
N SER A 724 -17.09 14.03 1.29
CA SER A 724 -16.43 12.78 0.93
C SER A 724 -15.40 12.91 -0.18
N ASP A 725 -15.23 14.08 -0.82
CA ASP A 725 -14.21 14.26 -1.87
C ASP A 725 -12.82 14.36 -1.22
N ASN A 726 -12.04 13.29 -1.35
CA ASN A 726 -10.68 13.22 -0.81
C ASN A 726 -9.60 13.15 -1.90
N GLN A 727 -9.97 13.22 -3.18
CA GLN A 727 -9.08 13.07 -4.34
C GLN A 727 -8.42 14.39 -4.76
N ARG A 728 -8.10 15.20 -3.76
CA ARG A 728 -7.47 16.52 -3.85
C ARG A 728 -6.22 16.54 -2.99
N ILE A 729 -5.25 17.38 -3.36
CA ILE A 729 -3.96 17.51 -2.64
C ILE A 729 -4.18 17.76 -1.14
N ILE A 730 -5.09 18.67 -0.79
CA ILE A 730 -5.38 19.05 0.61
C ILE A 730 -6.04 17.95 1.45
N MET A 731 -6.61 16.91 0.83
CA MET A 731 -7.10 15.71 1.52
C MET A 731 -6.18 14.50 1.30
N GLY A 732 -5.02 14.70 0.67
CA GLY A 732 -3.98 13.68 0.51
C GLY A 732 -4.13 12.81 -0.74
N ASN A 733 -5.05 13.15 -1.65
CA ASN A 733 -5.44 12.33 -2.79
C ASN A 733 -5.79 10.90 -2.34
N ARG A 734 -6.71 10.77 -1.40
CA ARG A 734 -7.17 9.48 -0.87
C ARG A 734 -8.66 9.31 -1.14
N ASP A 735 -9.24 8.23 -0.66
CA ASP A 735 -10.65 7.93 -0.82
C ASP A 735 -11.15 7.01 0.29
N ILE A 736 -11.87 7.58 1.25
CA ILE A 736 -12.42 6.83 2.38
C ILE A 736 -13.53 5.88 1.95
N THR A 737 -14.23 6.20 0.86
CA THR A 737 -15.38 5.42 0.39
C THR A 737 -14.92 4.08 -0.20
N GLN A 738 -13.73 4.03 -0.80
CA GLN A 738 -13.10 2.77 -1.24
C GLN A 738 -12.86 1.82 -0.08
N PHE A 739 -12.33 2.32 1.04
CA PHE A 739 -12.10 1.48 2.22
C PHE A 739 -13.43 0.95 2.79
N LEU A 740 -14.42 1.82 2.95
CA LEU A 740 -15.72 1.44 3.50
C LEU A 740 -16.44 0.43 2.60
N ALA A 741 -16.43 0.64 1.28
CA ALA A 741 -17.05 -0.24 0.32
C ALA A 741 -16.40 -1.63 0.28
N ASP A 742 -15.05 -1.68 0.27
CA ASP A 742 -14.29 -2.93 0.27
C ASP A 742 -14.49 -3.72 1.59
N ASP A 743 -14.46 -3.05 2.75
CA ASP A 743 -14.51 -3.71 4.06
C ASP A 743 -15.94 -4.12 4.48
N LEU A 744 -16.95 -3.30 4.17
CA LEU A 744 -18.36 -3.56 4.53
C LEU A 744 -19.12 -4.39 3.48
N GLY A 745 -18.50 -4.62 2.33
CA GLY A 745 -19.13 -5.29 1.20
C GLY A 745 -20.29 -4.49 0.62
N MET A 746 -20.00 -3.30 0.08
CA MET A 746 -21.02 -2.39 -0.47
C MET A 746 -20.66 -1.97 -1.90
N TYR A 747 -21.69 -1.78 -2.73
CA TYR A 747 -21.59 -0.99 -3.96
C TYR A 747 -21.33 0.47 -3.56
N ALA A 748 -20.53 1.16 -4.35
CA ALA A 748 -20.19 2.54 -4.12
C ALA A 748 -20.43 3.37 -5.38
N ASP A 749 -21.15 4.47 -5.22
CA ASP A 749 -21.06 5.63 -6.09
C ASP A 749 -20.33 6.75 -5.33
N PHE A 750 -19.14 7.10 -5.82
CA PHE A 750 -18.25 8.07 -5.19
C PHE A 750 -18.71 9.53 -5.38
N GLY A 751 -19.74 9.75 -6.21
CA GLY A 751 -20.25 11.06 -6.54
C GLY A 751 -19.43 11.82 -7.59
N PRO A 752 -19.69 13.13 -7.75
CA PRO A 752 -18.97 13.96 -8.70
C PRO A 752 -17.46 13.93 -8.44
N GLY A 753 -16.66 13.74 -9.49
CA GLY A 753 -15.21 13.74 -9.40
C GLY A 753 -14.63 15.10 -8.90
N PRO A 754 -13.35 15.13 -8.47
CA PRO A 754 -12.74 16.35 -7.95
C PRO A 754 -12.61 17.48 -8.99
N ASN A 755 -12.76 17.18 -10.28
CA ASN A 755 -12.86 18.15 -11.37
C ASN A 755 -14.23 18.83 -11.48
N LYS A 756 -15.21 18.49 -10.62
CA LYS A 756 -16.56 19.07 -10.57
C LYS A 756 -16.74 20.08 -9.42
N HIS A 757 -15.65 20.39 -8.70
CA HIS A 757 -15.58 21.52 -7.75
C HIS A 757 -16.57 21.49 -6.59
N THR A 758 -16.95 20.29 -6.13
CA THR A 758 -17.77 20.12 -4.92
C THR A 758 -16.93 19.55 -3.76
N TRP A 759 -17.49 19.58 -2.55
CA TRP A 759 -16.92 18.91 -1.37
C TRP A 759 -17.21 17.40 -1.31
N GLY A 760 -17.96 16.87 -2.29
CA GLY A 760 -18.27 15.46 -2.41
C GLY A 760 -19.53 15.03 -1.68
N SER A 761 -20.21 14.07 -2.29
CA SER A 761 -21.33 13.31 -1.77
C SER A 761 -21.15 11.90 -2.30
N ALA A 762 -21.26 10.88 -1.47
CA ALA A 762 -21.10 9.49 -1.88
C ALA A 762 -22.28 8.65 -1.38
N LEU A 763 -22.60 7.60 -2.13
CA LEU A 763 -23.63 6.63 -1.79
C LEU A 763 -22.98 5.24 -1.70
N LEU A 764 -23.09 4.61 -0.53
CA LEU A 764 -22.74 3.21 -0.35
C LEU A 764 -24.01 2.39 -0.16
N SER A 765 -24.10 1.23 -0.81
CA SER A 765 -25.30 0.38 -0.76
C SER A 765 -24.97 -1.10 -0.79
N LYS A 766 -25.61 -1.90 0.06
CA LYS A 766 -25.65 -3.37 -0.05
C LYS A 766 -26.59 -3.82 -1.18
N PHE A 767 -27.55 -2.98 -1.56
CA PHE A 767 -28.40 -3.22 -2.72
C PHE A 767 -27.70 -2.81 -4.03
N PRO A 768 -27.88 -3.56 -5.14
CA PRO A 768 -27.32 -3.18 -6.43
C PRO A 768 -27.76 -1.79 -6.88
N ILE A 769 -26.79 -0.96 -7.27
CA ILE A 769 -27.04 0.34 -7.91
C ILE A 769 -27.30 0.09 -9.40
N ILE A 770 -28.54 0.28 -9.85
CA ILE A 770 -28.95 0.03 -11.24
C ILE A 770 -28.54 1.19 -12.14
N ASN A 771 -28.76 2.41 -11.65
CA ASN A 771 -28.44 3.65 -12.35
C ASN A 771 -28.15 4.74 -11.32
N SER A 772 -27.24 5.66 -11.64
CA SER A 772 -27.07 6.87 -10.84
C SER A 772 -26.71 8.07 -11.72
N THR A 773 -27.19 9.24 -11.32
CA THR A 773 -26.94 10.51 -11.99
C THR A 773 -26.43 11.53 -10.99
N HIS A 774 -25.40 12.27 -11.36
CA HIS A 774 -24.82 13.33 -10.53
C HIS A 774 -25.36 14.69 -10.97
N HIS A 775 -25.87 15.45 -10.01
CA HIS A 775 -26.41 16.78 -10.22
C HIS A 775 -25.54 17.80 -9.50
N LEU A 776 -25.13 18.85 -10.21
CA LEU A 776 -24.52 20.04 -9.63
C LEU A 776 -25.61 21.11 -9.58
N LEU A 777 -26.06 21.46 -8.37
CA LEU A 777 -27.21 22.34 -8.22
C LEU A 777 -26.81 23.82 -8.38
N PRO A 778 -27.77 24.70 -8.71
CA PRO A 778 -27.49 26.12 -8.93
C PRO A 778 -26.83 26.77 -7.72
N SER A 779 -25.77 27.54 -7.98
CA SER A 779 -25.05 28.29 -6.97
C SER A 779 -24.51 29.59 -7.59
N PRO A 780 -25.29 30.67 -7.64
CA PRO A 780 -24.84 31.93 -8.23
C PRO A 780 -23.73 32.62 -7.42
N VAL A 781 -23.67 32.42 -6.09
CA VAL A 781 -22.73 33.15 -5.22
C VAL A 781 -21.82 32.20 -4.45
N GLY A 782 -22.39 31.22 -3.77
CA GLY A 782 -21.75 30.35 -2.79
C GLY A 782 -21.19 29.06 -3.37
N GLU A 783 -21.26 28.00 -2.56
CA GLU A 783 -20.72 26.69 -2.89
C GLU A 783 -21.60 25.87 -3.84
N LEU A 784 -20.95 25.16 -4.76
CA LEU A 784 -21.61 24.16 -5.59
C LEU A 784 -22.06 22.96 -4.75
N ALA A 785 -23.38 22.76 -4.71
CA ALA A 785 -24.01 21.68 -3.98
C ALA A 785 -24.17 20.41 -4.84
N PRO A 786 -23.56 19.27 -4.46
CA PRO A 786 -23.72 18.00 -5.16
C PRO A 786 -24.97 17.24 -4.72
N ALA A 787 -25.66 16.59 -5.68
CA ALA A 787 -26.61 15.52 -5.39
C ALA A 787 -26.33 14.26 -6.23
N ILE A 788 -26.50 13.09 -5.63
CA ILE A 788 -26.58 11.81 -6.34
C ILE A 788 -28.05 11.40 -6.36
N HIS A 789 -28.63 11.15 -7.54
CA HIS A 789 -29.90 10.43 -7.68
C HIS A 789 -29.62 9.03 -8.20
N ALA A 790 -29.78 8.03 -7.34
CA ALA A 790 -29.54 6.63 -7.66
C ALA A 790 -30.83 5.81 -7.59
N THR A 791 -30.96 4.81 -8.43
CA THR A 791 -32.03 3.80 -8.36
C THR A 791 -31.41 2.48 -7.90
N LEU A 792 -31.89 1.95 -6.79
CA LEU A 792 -31.43 0.71 -6.16
C LEU A 792 -32.45 -0.40 -6.36
N ASP A 793 -32.00 -1.63 -6.57
CA ASP A 793 -32.85 -2.82 -6.54
C ASP A 793 -32.92 -3.38 -5.11
N MET A 794 -33.97 -2.98 -4.39
CA MET A 794 -34.22 -3.41 -3.01
C MET A 794 -35.23 -4.56 -3.01
N TYR A 795 -34.74 -5.78 -2.82
CA TYR A 795 -35.58 -6.98 -2.74
C TYR A 795 -36.54 -7.19 -3.94
N GLY A 796 -36.14 -6.74 -5.14
CA GLY A 796 -36.93 -6.82 -6.37
C GLY A 796 -37.78 -5.58 -6.68
N GLU A 797 -37.76 -4.56 -5.81
CA GLU A 797 -38.43 -3.28 -6.02
C GLU A 797 -37.40 -2.17 -6.30
N LEU A 798 -37.67 -1.34 -7.31
CA LEU A 798 -36.81 -0.22 -7.66
C LEU A 798 -37.11 0.99 -6.76
N VAL A 799 -36.16 1.33 -5.91
CA VAL A 799 -36.25 2.44 -4.94
C VAL A 799 -35.23 3.51 -5.30
N ASP A 800 -35.68 4.76 -5.41
CA ASP A 800 -34.79 5.88 -5.65
C ASP A 800 -34.18 6.38 -4.32
N VAL A 801 -32.87 6.57 -4.28
CA VAL A 801 -32.17 7.19 -3.16
C VAL A 801 -31.46 8.44 -3.67
N VAL A 802 -31.74 9.57 -3.03
CA VAL A 802 -31.10 10.84 -3.32
C VAL A 802 -30.16 11.20 -2.17
N VAL A 803 -28.87 11.44 -2.44
CA VAL A 803 -27.91 11.93 -1.44
C VAL A 803 -27.53 13.35 -1.77
N PHE A 804 -27.75 14.30 -0.85
CA PHE A 804 -27.62 15.72 -1.15
C PHE A 804 -26.88 16.50 -0.05
N HIS A 805 -25.92 17.34 -0.46
CA HIS A 805 -25.23 18.28 0.41
C HIS A 805 -25.57 19.72 0.00
N SER A 806 -26.40 20.41 0.79
CA SER A 806 -26.78 21.80 0.55
C SER A 806 -25.61 22.77 0.66
N GLY A 807 -25.73 23.92 -0.01
CA GLY A 807 -24.86 25.07 0.20
C GLY A 807 -25.02 25.69 1.60
N GLN A 808 -24.11 26.60 1.92
CA GLN A 808 -23.92 27.15 3.27
C GLN A 808 -25.06 28.06 3.74
N GLU A 809 -25.07 28.37 5.04
CA GLU A 809 -26.08 29.23 5.64
C GLU A 809 -26.03 30.66 5.06
N GLU A 810 -24.81 31.14 4.81
CA GLU A 810 -24.43 32.50 4.40
C GLU A 810 -24.97 32.91 3.03
N ASP A 811 -25.37 31.95 2.18
CA ASP A 811 -25.90 32.18 0.84
C ASP A 811 -27.37 31.71 0.72
N PRO A 812 -28.36 32.49 1.25
CA PRO A 812 -29.77 32.10 1.23
C PRO A 812 -30.35 31.86 -0.16
N GLU A 813 -29.90 32.62 -1.16
CA GLU A 813 -30.41 32.50 -2.54
C GLU A 813 -29.96 31.20 -3.20
N ASP A 814 -28.70 30.80 -2.99
CA ASP A 814 -28.19 29.50 -3.42
C ASP A 814 -29.03 28.38 -2.81
N ARG A 815 -29.25 28.41 -1.49
CA ARG A 815 -30.09 27.40 -0.81
C ARG A 815 -31.53 27.40 -1.30
N ARG A 816 -32.12 28.55 -1.61
CA ARG A 816 -33.47 28.64 -2.19
C ARG A 816 -33.52 27.92 -3.54
N LEU A 817 -32.62 28.28 -4.47
CA LEU A 817 -32.55 27.67 -5.81
C LEU A 817 -32.25 26.17 -5.75
N GLN A 818 -31.38 25.76 -4.84
CA GLN A 818 -31.07 24.34 -4.60
C GLN A 818 -32.30 23.58 -4.09
N SER A 819 -33.05 24.15 -3.14
CA SER A 819 -34.27 23.54 -2.62
C SER A 819 -35.35 23.38 -3.69
N GLU A 820 -35.52 24.36 -4.57
CA GLU A 820 -36.46 24.31 -5.69
C GLU A 820 -36.06 23.25 -6.71
N TYR A 821 -34.77 23.18 -7.07
CA TYR A 821 -34.26 22.17 -7.97
C TYR A 821 -34.49 20.75 -7.42
N LEU A 822 -34.13 20.53 -6.15
CA LEU A 822 -34.26 19.21 -5.53
C LEU A 822 -35.73 18.81 -5.36
N SER A 823 -36.61 19.74 -4.99
CA SER A 823 -38.05 19.49 -4.89
C SER A 823 -38.64 19.03 -6.22
N ASN A 824 -38.27 19.70 -7.31
CA ASN A 824 -38.67 19.29 -8.67
C ASN A 824 -38.07 17.95 -9.08
N LEU A 825 -36.79 17.69 -8.76
CA LEU A 825 -36.12 16.42 -9.06
C LEU A 825 -36.84 15.26 -8.36
N MET A 826 -37.09 15.39 -7.05
CA MET A 826 -37.81 14.38 -6.28
C MET A 826 -39.24 14.21 -6.81
N GLY A 827 -39.95 15.31 -7.07
CA GLY A 827 -41.30 15.32 -7.63
C GLY A 827 -41.44 14.67 -9.01
N SER A 828 -40.37 14.65 -9.80
CA SER A 828 -40.36 14.05 -11.15
C SER A 828 -40.40 12.52 -11.17
N SER A 829 -40.10 11.85 -10.05
CA SER A 829 -40.13 10.39 -9.94
C SER A 829 -41.36 9.89 -9.21
N ASP A 830 -42.00 8.90 -9.82
CA ASP A 830 -43.14 8.17 -9.23
C ASP A 830 -42.74 6.97 -8.39
N ARG A 831 -41.44 6.64 -8.32
CA ARG A 831 -40.94 5.50 -7.53
C ARG A 831 -40.98 5.78 -6.02
N PRO A 832 -40.97 4.73 -5.18
CA PRO A 832 -40.58 4.85 -3.79
C PRO A 832 -39.22 5.53 -3.67
N MET A 833 -39.10 6.49 -2.76
CA MET A 833 -37.91 7.35 -2.70
C MET A 833 -37.52 7.74 -1.27
N VAL A 834 -36.21 7.83 -1.03
CA VAL A 834 -35.62 8.38 0.18
C VAL A 834 -34.60 9.47 -0.17
N LEU A 835 -34.69 10.62 0.49
CA LEU A 835 -33.65 11.65 0.51
C LEU A 835 -32.81 11.48 1.77
N LEU A 836 -31.50 11.46 1.60
CA LEU A 836 -30.47 11.45 2.64
C LEU A 836 -29.67 12.75 2.48
N SER A 837 -29.84 13.72 3.38
CA SER A 837 -29.34 15.06 3.08
C SER A 837 -28.83 15.86 4.27
N TYR A 838 -28.03 16.87 3.94
CA TYR A 838 -27.64 17.98 4.81
C TYR A 838 -28.28 19.26 4.26
N LEU A 839 -29.27 19.83 4.95
CA LEU A 839 -30.17 20.87 4.42
C LEU A 839 -29.94 22.28 4.98
N VAL A 840 -29.28 22.41 6.14
CA VAL A 840 -29.06 23.69 6.83
C VAL A 840 -30.39 24.44 7.01
N THR A 841 -31.38 23.83 7.64
CA THR A 841 -32.69 24.45 7.83
C THR A 841 -33.33 23.97 9.11
N LYS A 842 -34.30 24.70 9.65
CA LYS A 842 -35.10 24.23 10.79
C LYS A 842 -36.32 23.49 10.30
N PRO A 843 -36.77 22.42 11.00
CA PRO A 843 -38.03 21.76 10.67
C PRO A 843 -39.18 22.77 10.64
N LEU A 844 -40.08 22.63 9.67
CA LEU A 844 -41.28 23.46 9.46
C LEU A 844 -41.02 24.94 9.08
N GLU A 845 -39.77 25.38 8.93
CA GLU A 845 -39.42 26.77 8.65
C GLU A 845 -38.76 26.95 7.27
N GLY A 846 -39.10 28.04 6.57
CA GLY A 846 -38.42 28.45 5.34
C GLY A 846 -38.35 27.35 4.27
N ASN A 847 -37.15 27.08 3.76
CA ASN A 847 -36.88 26.10 2.68
C ASN A 847 -37.28 24.66 3.05
N TYR A 848 -37.42 24.32 4.33
CA TYR A 848 -38.00 23.04 4.74
C TYR A 848 -39.31 22.75 3.99
N ASN A 849 -40.18 23.76 3.88
CA ASN A 849 -41.49 23.64 3.23
C ASN A 849 -41.40 23.53 1.71
N THR A 850 -40.21 23.69 1.11
CA THR A 850 -39.95 23.40 -0.30
C THR A 850 -39.60 21.91 -0.47
N TYR A 851 -38.78 21.37 0.44
CA TYR A 851 -38.38 19.96 0.45
C TYR A 851 -39.50 19.02 0.87
N VAL A 852 -40.34 19.44 1.83
CA VAL A 852 -41.52 18.72 2.31
C VAL A 852 -42.74 19.46 1.79
N SER A 853 -43.13 19.13 0.56
CA SER A 853 -44.18 19.83 -0.19
C SER A 853 -44.95 18.90 -1.10
N GLU A 854 -46.14 19.33 -1.54
CA GLU A 854 -46.90 18.62 -2.57
C GLU A 854 -46.09 18.42 -3.86
N THR A 855 -45.25 19.40 -4.23
CA THR A 855 -44.38 19.34 -5.42
C THR A 855 -43.38 18.19 -5.34
N SER A 856 -42.69 18.05 -4.21
CA SER A 856 -41.73 16.96 -3.99
C SER A 856 -42.41 15.61 -3.74
N GLY A 857 -43.59 15.64 -3.12
CA GLY A 857 -44.30 14.49 -2.55
C GLY A 857 -43.61 13.87 -1.34
N MET A 858 -42.56 14.49 -0.79
CA MET A 858 -41.77 13.93 0.31
C MET A 858 -42.38 14.24 1.68
N LYS A 859 -42.22 13.30 2.61
CA LYS A 859 -42.53 13.43 4.03
C LYS A 859 -41.25 13.38 4.86
N ASP A 860 -41.27 14.06 5.99
CA ASP A 860 -40.16 14.02 6.94
C ASP A 860 -40.19 12.72 7.76
N ILE A 861 -39.00 12.13 7.99
CA ILE A 861 -38.85 10.97 8.86
C ILE A 861 -39.28 11.21 10.30
N ASP A 862 -39.31 12.44 10.82
CA ASP A 862 -39.99 12.77 12.08
C ASP A 862 -40.19 14.29 12.24
N PRO A 863 -41.34 14.86 11.83
CA PRO A 863 -41.56 16.31 11.92
C PRO A 863 -41.62 16.84 13.37
N THR A 864 -41.67 15.96 14.38
CA THR A 864 -41.66 16.35 15.81
C THR A 864 -40.25 16.48 16.37
N ASP A 865 -39.23 16.02 15.65
CA ASP A 865 -37.83 16.29 15.97
C ASP A 865 -37.45 17.70 15.55
N TRP A 866 -37.68 18.64 16.48
CA TRP A 866 -37.48 20.07 16.29
C TRP A 866 -36.00 20.50 16.40
N ASP A 867 -35.13 19.66 16.95
CA ASP A 867 -33.70 19.97 17.21
C ASP A 867 -32.79 19.44 16.09
N ARG A 868 -33.28 19.55 14.84
CA ARG A 868 -32.49 19.25 13.63
C ARG A 868 -32.12 20.54 12.92
N TRP A 869 -30.95 20.53 12.31
CA TRP A 869 -30.40 21.66 11.58
C TRP A 869 -29.66 21.20 10.32
N CYS A 870 -28.74 20.26 10.51
CA CYS A 870 -27.88 19.74 9.46
C CYS A 870 -28.56 18.60 8.70
N GLU A 871 -28.66 17.42 9.32
CA GLU A 871 -29.03 16.18 8.65
C GLU A 871 -30.54 15.92 8.62
N TYR A 872 -31.02 15.35 7.52
CA TYR A 872 -32.41 15.00 7.29
C TYR A 872 -32.53 13.68 6.52
N ILE A 873 -33.57 12.92 6.87
CA ILE A 873 -34.08 11.83 6.05
C ILE A 873 -35.51 12.19 5.67
N LEU A 874 -35.81 12.27 4.37
CA LEU A 874 -37.17 12.41 3.87
C LEU A 874 -37.52 11.17 3.05
N TYR A 875 -38.80 10.82 2.95
CA TYR A 875 -39.25 9.66 2.19
C TYR A 875 -40.62 9.85 1.55
N LYS A 876 -40.96 9.01 0.57
CA LYS A 876 -42.32 8.89 0.02
C LYS A 876 -42.58 7.49 -0.52
N LYS A 877 -43.85 7.07 -0.51
CA LYS A 877 -44.31 5.78 -1.07
C LYS A 877 -43.55 4.58 -0.48
N LEU A 878 -43.11 4.69 0.79
CA LEU A 878 -42.41 3.67 1.54
C LEU A 878 -43.00 3.57 2.94
N LYS A 879 -43.06 2.36 3.49
CA LYS A 879 -43.44 2.14 4.89
C LYS A 879 -42.26 2.36 5.82
N ARG A 880 -42.22 3.53 6.48
CA ARG A 880 -41.29 3.79 7.59
C ARG A 880 -41.66 2.93 8.80
N THR A 881 -40.65 2.39 9.48
CA THR A 881 -40.82 1.60 10.71
C THR A 881 -40.04 2.14 11.89
N GLY A 882 -38.94 2.86 11.67
CA GLY A 882 -38.20 3.47 12.76
C GLY A 882 -37.24 4.56 12.35
N TYR A 883 -36.82 5.34 13.35
CA TYR A 883 -35.91 6.48 13.25
C TYR A 883 -35.01 6.54 14.49
N ALA A 884 -33.72 6.80 14.30
CA ALA A 884 -32.76 6.96 15.38
C ALA A 884 -31.74 8.07 15.06
N ARG A 885 -31.31 8.78 16.11
CA ARG A 885 -30.16 9.69 16.10
C ARG A 885 -29.06 9.11 16.97
N VAL A 886 -27.86 8.99 16.42
CA VAL A 886 -26.73 8.32 17.06
C VAL A 886 -25.57 9.29 17.18
N SER A 887 -25.02 9.42 18.39
CA SER A 887 -23.94 10.36 18.65
C SER A 887 -22.70 10.09 17.80
N ARG A 888 -21.97 11.15 17.50
CA ARG A 888 -20.81 11.20 16.61
C ARG A 888 -19.46 10.81 17.22
N ASP A 889 -19.43 10.64 18.54
CA ASP A 889 -18.20 10.55 19.34
C ASP A 889 -17.21 11.69 18.98
N SER A 890 -15.91 11.41 18.83
CA SER A 890 -14.91 12.38 18.36
C SER A 890 -14.66 12.34 16.85
N ILE A 891 -15.44 11.59 16.07
CA ILE A 891 -15.17 11.33 14.64
C ILE A 891 -15.45 12.55 13.77
N THR A 892 -16.57 13.24 14.00
CA THR A 892 -17.06 14.39 13.21
C THR A 892 -17.83 15.31 14.15
N ASP A 893 -18.33 16.45 13.68
CA ASP A 893 -19.18 17.41 14.38
C ASP A 893 -20.70 17.16 14.23
N THR A 894 -21.10 16.27 13.32
CA THR A 894 -22.48 15.85 13.06
C THR A 894 -22.77 14.44 13.57
N GLU A 895 -23.94 14.25 14.17
CA GLU A 895 -24.48 12.91 14.48
C GLU A 895 -24.73 12.07 13.23
N ILE A 896 -25.14 10.82 13.44
CA ILE A 896 -25.66 9.95 12.38
C ILE A 896 -27.18 9.91 12.52
N GLN A 897 -27.90 10.16 11.44
CA GLN A 897 -29.33 9.87 11.36
C GLN A 897 -29.61 8.58 10.61
N VAL A 898 -30.53 7.77 11.13
CA VAL A 898 -30.85 6.45 10.58
C VAL A 898 -32.36 6.22 10.50
N GLY A 899 -32.84 5.77 9.35
CA GLY A 899 -34.22 5.36 9.12
C GLY A 899 -34.34 3.90 8.71
N LYS A 900 -35.40 3.21 9.17
CA LYS A 900 -35.74 1.85 8.74
C LYS A 900 -37.03 1.85 7.93
N PHE A 901 -36.99 1.24 6.76
CA PHE A 901 -38.12 1.12 5.83
C PHE A 901 -38.39 -0.34 5.50
N VAL A 902 -39.66 -0.71 5.38
CA VAL A 902 -40.06 -2.02 4.88
C VAL A 902 -40.39 -1.91 3.40
N ILE A 903 -39.72 -2.73 2.60
CA ILE A 903 -39.82 -2.68 1.14
C ILE A 903 -40.93 -3.62 0.66
N GLY A 904 -41.73 -3.16 -0.31
CA GLY A 904 -42.89 -3.88 -0.85
C GLY A 904 -44.18 -3.77 -0.04
N GLU A 905 -44.18 -3.10 1.12
CA GLU A 905 -45.40 -2.74 1.85
C GLU A 905 -45.81 -1.29 1.51
N PRO A 906 -47.10 -1.02 1.22
CA PRO A 906 -47.56 0.33 0.91
C PRO A 906 -47.43 1.25 2.12
N GLU A 907 -47.28 2.53 1.83
CA GLU A 907 -47.30 3.58 2.84
C GLU A 907 -48.68 3.61 3.55
N PRO A 908 -48.72 3.63 4.90
CA PRO A 908 -49.98 3.63 5.64
C PRO A 908 -50.73 4.97 5.51
N GLU A 909 -52.06 4.93 5.49
CA GLU A 909 -52.91 6.14 5.43
C GLU A 909 -52.76 7.02 6.67
N ASN A 910 -52.56 6.39 7.83
CA ASN A 910 -52.29 7.05 9.11
C ASN A 910 -51.11 6.36 9.79
N GLU A 911 -50.08 7.13 10.15
CA GLU A 911 -48.93 6.63 10.90
C GLU A 911 -49.11 6.94 12.39
N MET A 912 -48.91 5.92 13.24
CA MET A 912 -48.96 6.09 14.69
C MET A 912 -47.67 5.59 15.34
N ARG A 913 -47.15 6.34 16.32
CA ARG A 913 -45.97 5.93 17.08
C ARG A 913 -46.34 4.75 17.98
N ILE A 914 -45.52 3.70 17.98
CA ILE A 914 -45.70 2.50 18.80
C ILE A 914 -44.49 2.27 19.73
N PRO A 915 -44.69 1.61 20.88
CA PRO A 915 -43.59 1.18 21.73
C PRO A 915 -42.80 0.05 21.05
N GLU A 916 -41.49 -0.02 21.32
CA GLU A 916 -40.58 -1.00 20.70
C GLU A 916 -41.01 -2.46 20.94
N GLU A 917 -41.65 -2.74 22.07
CA GLU A 917 -42.18 -4.06 22.44
C GLU A 917 -43.18 -4.63 21.43
N MET A 918 -43.82 -3.75 20.64
CA MET A 918 -44.76 -4.12 19.58
C MET A 918 -44.09 -4.26 18.21
N VAL A 919 -42.80 -3.91 18.09
CA VAL A 919 -42.04 -3.94 16.84
C VAL A 919 -41.39 -5.32 16.69
N PRO A 920 -41.54 -6.01 15.54
CA PRO A 920 -40.84 -7.26 15.26
C PRO A 920 -39.33 -7.12 15.40
N GLN A 921 -38.65 -8.16 15.90
CA GLN A 921 -37.22 -8.09 16.25
C GLN A 921 -36.32 -7.63 15.09
N GLY A 922 -36.54 -8.10 13.85
CA GLY A 922 -35.76 -7.66 12.68
C GLY A 922 -36.06 -6.23 12.20
N ARG A 923 -37.09 -5.59 12.74
CA ARG A 923 -37.44 -4.18 12.50
C ARG A 923 -36.92 -3.26 13.62
N GLN A 924 -36.41 -3.80 14.72
CA GLN A 924 -35.83 -3.04 15.82
C GLN A 924 -34.41 -2.56 15.46
N PHE A 925 -33.96 -1.47 16.08
CA PHE A 925 -32.57 -1.05 16.01
C PHE A 925 -31.70 -1.78 17.04
N PRO A 926 -30.37 -1.87 16.81
CA PRO A 926 -29.44 -2.55 17.72
C PRO A 926 -29.49 -1.99 19.15
N THR A 927 -29.61 -2.86 20.16
CA THR A 927 -29.68 -2.44 21.57
C THR A 927 -28.35 -1.91 22.12
N LEU A 928 -27.24 -2.18 21.41
CA LEU A 928 -25.86 -1.83 21.77
C LEU A 928 -25.65 -0.32 22.01
N PHE A 929 -26.39 0.55 21.32
CA PHE A 929 -26.25 2.01 21.43
C PHE A 929 -27.02 2.62 22.60
N ARG A 930 -27.71 1.83 23.43
CA ARG A 930 -28.43 2.34 24.61
C ARG A 930 -27.49 2.72 25.75
N GLY A 931 -27.93 3.64 26.60
CA GLY A 931 -27.19 4.03 27.81
C GLY A 931 -25.87 4.72 27.48
N GLN A 932 -24.75 4.10 27.86
CA GLN A 932 -23.41 4.63 27.52
C GLN A 932 -23.00 4.30 26.08
N GLY A 933 -23.73 3.41 25.40
CA GLY A 933 -23.46 3.00 24.03
C GLY A 933 -22.16 2.21 23.86
N VAL A 934 -21.59 2.28 22.66
CA VAL A 934 -20.38 1.55 22.26
C VAL A 934 -19.38 2.50 21.61
N ARG A 935 -18.13 2.47 22.07
CA ARG A 935 -17.04 3.32 21.54
C ARG A 935 -17.42 4.80 21.36
N GLY A 936 -18.18 5.36 22.32
CA GLY A 936 -18.63 6.77 22.31
C GLY A 936 -19.89 7.05 21.47
N HIS A 937 -20.42 6.06 20.75
CA HIS A 937 -21.66 6.14 19.98
C HIS A 937 -22.83 5.61 20.81
N ARG A 938 -23.88 6.43 20.96
CA ARG A 938 -25.11 6.10 21.68
C ARG A 938 -26.32 6.74 21.02
N TYR A 939 -27.52 6.21 21.27
CA TYR A 939 -28.75 6.93 20.94
C TYR A 939 -28.75 8.26 21.70
N HIS A 940 -28.96 9.35 20.96
CA HIS A 940 -28.87 10.70 21.50
C HIS A 940 -30.09 11.52 21.04
N VAL A 941 -30.37 12.62 21.75
CA VAL A 941 -31.62 13.42 21.69
C VAL A 941 -32.83 12.70 22.28
N PHE A 942 -33.06 11.43 21.94
CA PHE A 942 -34.21 10.66 22.42
C PHE A 942 -33.86 9.54 23.41
N ASP A 943 -32.57 9.26 23.63
CA ASP A 943 -32.03 8.12 24.40
C ASP A 943 -32.46 6.70 23.91
N GLU A 944 -33.44 6.63 23.01
CA GLU A 944 -33.95 5.42 22.37
C GLU A 944 -34.42 5.72 20.91
N PRO A 945 -34.51 4.70 20.04
CA PRO A 945 -35.14 4.84 18.73
C PRO A 945 -36.66 5.07 18.84
N ARG A 946 -37.23 5.69 17.81
CA ARG A 946 -38.69 5.86 17.65
C ARG A 946 -39.21 4.91 16.58
N TYR A 947 -40.44 4.40 16.74
CA TYR A 947 -41.05 3.41 15.84
C TYR A 947 -42.49 3.75 15.46
N TRP A 948 -42.92 3.31 14.27
CA TRP A 948 -44.25 3.56 13.70
C TRP A 948 -44.87 2.30 13.08
N GLN A 949 -46.20 2.28 12.99
CA GLN A 949 -46.99 1.26 12.30
C GLN A 949 -47.96 1.87 11.29
#